data_AF-A0A8H4UIK3-F1
#
_entry.id   AF-A0A8H4UIK3-F1
#
_cell.length_a   1.000
_cell.length_b   1.000
_cell.length_c   1.000
_cell.angle_alpha   90.00
_cell.angle_beta   90.00
_cell.angle_gamma   90.00
#
_symmetry.space_group_name_H-M   'P 1'
#
loop_
_entity.id
_entity.type
_entity.pdbx_description
1 polymer ?
#
loop_
_entity_poly.entity_id
_entity_poly.type
_entity_poly.pdbx_seq_one_letter_code
_entity_poly.pdbx_strand_id
1 'polypeptide(L)'
;MSSFRLKIEDGQFRDGYGRQIVLRGINVAGDAKLPSEPDLPSHVSTNFFDGDNVSFHQRPFPKEDARTHFARLKRYGFNTIRYIFTWEAIEAAGPGKYDEEFIQHTIDILRIAKEYGFYIFMDPHQDVWSRFTGGSGAPLWTLYACGLNPQSFAATEAAIVQNTYPKPDEFPKMIWSTNYYRLAAGTIFTLYFAGKDFAPKCIIDGVNIQDYLQDHFMNACGRLAQRIHEAGDLENDVVIGWESMNEPNKGMTGYKDLGVIPKEHPLKKGTCPTMWQTLLTGMGRACEIDTWEMGGLGPYKTGAKLVDPHGEIAWLPADYDDSKYGWKRDPGWKLGECIWAQHGVWDMQTDTLLRKDYFAKSPKTGKAIDYPEFTNTYFMDCWRKYVKTCRGIHKDCIMLMQFPTLELPPEIKGTEDDDPNMAFTPHYYDGITLMTKHWNPTWNVDVVGVLRGKYWHPALAIRIGETAIRNCLRDQLATLRQEGLDRTGKHPCVLTEFGIPYDMDDKKAYKTGDYTSQSAALDANYFAVEGSGLEGSCLWVYCARNDHYRSDFWNGEDLSIVSLDDKPLPESPLPEFTPSSLNLVKTATTNANASKDVADDRNVTPENLKRTLTNPSISSAPSAKNPELTNAPGYRAAEAFVRPTPTVVNGDIVSSGFNLRQCTFELKVKAPKPAPDEAPTVVFLPDYHFPKDQCEVAVSSGKWELSTDDDEGTTLQRLKWWHAEGEQSLKISGQVRKHNGPVGSDEEAGYLEQCQQGYGYNFASCSVM
;
A
#
# COMPACT_ATOMS: atom_id res chain seq x y z
N MET A 1 6.38 -30.23 1.98
CA MET A 1 5.89 -28.85 1.92
C MET A 1 7.04 -27.94 2.29
N SER A 2 7.34 -26.94 1.46
CA SER A 2 8.29 -25.88 1.80
C SER A 2 7.81 -25.18 3.08
N SER A 3 8.69 -25.04 4.06
CA SER A 3 8.42 -24.26 5.25
C SER A 3 8.40 -22.77 4.85
N PHE A 4 7.27 -22.08 4.98
CA PHE A 4 7.17 -20.62 4.80
C PHE A 4 7.85 -19.82 5.92
N ARG A 5 8.48 -20.51 6.89
CA ARG A 5 9.30 -19.86 7.90
C ARG A 5 10.43 -19.06 7.25
N LEU A 6 10.34 -17.76 7.41
CA LEU A 6 11.28 -16.78 6.91
C LEU A 6 12.17 -16.31 8.07
N LYS A 7 13.47 -16.21 7.83
CA LYS A 7 14.47 -15.72 8.80
C LYS A 7 15.11 -14.45 8.29
N ILE A 8 15.61 -13.63 9.19
CA ILE A 8 16.45 -12.48 8.86
C ILE A 8 17.89 -12.84 9.19
N GLU A 9 18.75 -12.84 8.18
CA GLU A 9 20.18 -13.10 8.31
C GLU A 9 20.95 -12.08 7.47
N ASP A 10 21.83 -11.32 8.10
CA ASP A 10 22.63 -10.30 7.42
C ASP A 10 21.79 -9.26 6.65
N GLY A 11 20.66 -8.85 7.23
CA GLY A 11 19.75 -7.88 6.63
C GLY A 11 19.00 -8.40 5.42
N GLN A 12 18.97 -9.72 5.22
CA GLN A 12 18.26 -10.39 4.13
C GLN A 12 17.24 -11.38 4.66
N PHE A 13 16.12 -11.50 3.96
CA PHE A 13 15.16 -12.55 4.20
C PHE A 13 15.68 -13.87 3.64
N ARG A 14 15.65 -14.95 4.44
CA ARG A 14 16.14 -16.27 4.06
C ARG A 14 15.15 -17.38 4.35
N ASP A 15 15.16 -18.40 3.49
CA ASP A 15 14.42 -19.63 3.68
C ASP A 15 15.17 -20.65 4.55
N GLY A 16 14.57 -21.83 4.77
CA GLY A 16 15.19 -22.92 5.53
C GLY A 16 16.48 -23.50 4.93
N TYR A 17 16.79 -23.21 3.67
CA TYR A 17 18.02 -23.62 2.98
C TYR A 17 19.08 -22.50 2.94
N GLY A 18 18.80 -21.34 3.53
CA GLY A 18 19.68 -20.16 3.51
C GLY A 18 19.64 -19.38 2.20
N ARG A 19 18.67 -19.67 1.31
CA ARG A 19 18.48 -18.90 0.06
C ARG A 19 17.82 -17.57 0.39
N GLN A 20 18.25 -16.51 -0.27
CA GLN A 20 17.64 -15.19 -0.16
C GLN A 20 16.22 -15.23 -0.76
N ILE A 21 15.22 -14.70 -0.05
CA ILE A 21 13.85 -14.51 -0.52
C ILE A 21 13.68 -13.03 -0.91
N VAL A 22 13.10 -12.77 -2.08
CA VAL A 22 12.66 -11.43 -2.47
C VAL A 22 11.15 -11.32 -2.26
N LEU A 23 10.74 -10.39 -1.41
CA LEU A 23 9.32 -10.14 -1.17
C LEU A 23 8.78 -9.19 -2.25
N ARG A 24 8.12 -9.76 -3.27
CA ARG A 24 7.39 -8.99 -4.27
C ARG A 24 5.91 -9.02 -3.92
N GLY A 25 5.44 -7.95 -3.30
CA GLY A 25 4.12 -7.88 -2.73
C GLY A 25 3.17 -6.87 -3.36
N ILE A 26 1.96 -6.89 -2.82
CA ILE A 26 0.87 -5.98 -3.14
C ILE A 26 0.02 -5.73 -1.89
N ASN A 27 -0.55 -4.55 -1.80
CA ASN A 27 -1.48 -4.14 -0.75
C ASN A 27 -2.88 -4.72 -1.01
N VAL A 28 -3.43 -5.49 -0.06
CA VAL A 28 -4.73 -6.16 -0.17
C VAL A 28 -5.57 -5.87 1.08
N ALA A 29 -6.68 -5.14 0.98
CA ALA A 29 -7.17 -4.43 -0.20
C ALA A 29 -7.62 -3.02 0.15
N GLY A 30 -7.62 -2.13 -0.85
CA GLY A 30 -8.12 -0.77 -0.71
C GLY A 30 -9.59 -0.74 -0.24
N ASP A 31 -10.38 -1.74 -0.61
CA ASP A 31 -11.77 -1.92 -0.15
C ASP A 31 -11.90 -2.00 1.38
N ALA A 32 -10.85 -2.48 2.08
CA ALA A 32 -10.87 -2.66 3.53
C ALA A 32 -10.86 -1.33 4.31
N LYS A 33 -10.65 -0.20 3.63
CA LYS A 33 -10.76 1.15 4.21
C LYS A 33 -12.20 1.54 4.57
N LEU A 34 -13.20 0.85 4.02
CA LEU A 34 -14.61 1.24 4.09
C LEU A 34 -15.50 0.07 4.53
N PRO A 35 -16.57 0.34 5.31
CA PRO A 35 -17.52 -0.71 5.71
C PRO A 35 -18.12 -1.46 4.52
N SER A 36 -18.41 -2.75 4.71
CA SER A 36 -19.19 -3.54 3.75
C SER A 36 -20.69 -3.43 4.00
N GLU A 37 -21.12 -3.30 5.26
CA GLU A 37 -22.53 -3.24 5.63
C GLU A 37 -22.81 -2.16 6.70
N PRO A 38 -23.70 -1.19 6.41
CA PRO A 38 -24.14 -0.83 5.06
C PRO A 38 -22.94 -0.46 4.18
N ASP A 39 -23.06 -0.63 2.86
CA ASP A 39 -22.02 -0.21 1.92
C ASP A 39 -21.91 1.32 1.95
N LEU A 40 -20.83 1.82 2.55
CA LEU A 40 -20.62 3.25 2.84
C LEU A 40 -19.36 3.79 2.15
N PRO A 41 -19.36 3.92 0.81
CA PRO A 41 -18.27 4.58 0.11
C PRO A 41 -18.21 6.08 0.45
N SER A 42 -17.07 6.71 0.19
CA SER A 42 -16.79 8.09 0.65
C SER A 42 -17.72 9.17 0.03
N HIS A 43 -18.45 8.85 -1.03
CA HIS A 43 -19.41 9.75 -1.66
C HIS A 43 -20.85 9.62 -1.13
N VAL A 44 -21.12 8.65 -0.25
CA VAL A 44 -22.46 8.40 0.31
C VAL A 44 -22.60 9.09 1.66
N SER A 45 -23.56 10.02 1.78
CA SER A 45 -23.79 10.78 3.02
C SER A 45 -24.80 10.14 3.97
N THR A 46 -25.74 9.35 3.44
CA THR A 46 -26.81 8.72 4.22
C THR A 46 -26.23 7.80 5.29
N ASN A 47 -26.66 7.99 6.55
CA ASN A 47 -26.21 7.23 7.72
C ASN A 47 -24.69 7.25 7.96
N PHE A 48 -23.95 8.20 7.37
CA PHE A 48 -22.49 8.26 7.52
C PHE A 48 -22.04 8.30 8.99
N PHE A 49 -22.75 9.06 9.84
CA PHE A 49 -22.48 9.20 11.28
C PHE A 49 -23.02 8.06 12.15
N ASP A 50 -23.65 7.04 11.57
CA ASP A 50 -24.02 5.81 12.27
C ASP A 50 -22.83 4.84 12.31
N GLY A 51 -21.71 5.29 12.88
CA GLY A 51 -20.44 4.56 12.83
C GLY A 51 -20.35 3.36 13.76
N ASP A 52 -21.27 3.22 14.70
CA ASP A 52 -21.21 2.16 15.72
C ASP A 52 -21.86 0.87 15.21
N ASN A 53 -22.67 0.96 14.15
CA ASN A 53 -23.49 -0.10 13.59
C ASN A 53 -23.04 -0.52 12.18
N VAL A 54 -21.76 -0.36 11.87
CA VAL A 54 -21.15 -0.80 10.61
C VAL A 54 -20.41 -2.12 10.79
N SER A 55 -20.30 -2.90 9.72
CA SER A 55 -19.47 -4.11 9.69
C SER A 55 -18.55 -4.15 8.47
N PHE A 56 -17.51 -4.96 8.59
CA PHE A 56 -16.47 -5.18 7.57
C PHE A 56 -16.42 -6.66 7.14
N HIS A 57 -17.51 -7.41 7.36
CA HIS A 57 -17.58 -8.87 7.20
C HIS A 57 -17.38 -9.38 5.76
N GLN A 58 -17.29 -8.48 4.79
CA GLN A 58 -16.95 -8.79 3.40
C GLN A 58 -15.67 -8.08 2.93
N ARG A 59 -14.78 -7.69 3.85
CA ARG A 59 -13.50 -7.03 3.56
C ARG A 59 -12.33 -7.95 3.91
N PRO A 60 -11.29 -8.05 3.05
CA PRO A 60 -11.04 -7.28 1.83
C PRO A 60 -11.96 -7.62 0.65
N PHE A 61 -12.60 -8.79 0.67
CA PHE A 61 -13.61 -9.23 -0.29
C PHE A 61 -14.38 -10.42 0.31
N PRO A 62 -15.55 -10.80 -0.24
CA PRO A 62 -16.27 -11.99 0.20
C PRO A 62 -15.42 -13.26 0.14
N LYS A 63 -15.65 -14.20 1.07
CA LYS A 63 -14.86 -15.43 1.20
C LYS A 63 -14.95 -16.31 -0.05
N GLU A 64 -16.11 -16.33 -0.68
CA GLU A 64 -16.40 -17.07 -1.92
C GLU A 64 -15.56 -16.59 -3.11
N ASP A 65 -15.17 -15.31 -3.14
CA ASP A 65 -14.41 -14.70 -4.22
C ASP A 65 -12.89 -14.76 -3.98
N ALA A 66 -12.46 -15.06 -2.75
CA ALA A 66 -11.06 -15.02 -2.33
C ALA A 66 -10.11 -15.82 -3.23
N ARG A 67 -10.51 -17.02 -3.64
CA ARG A 67 -9.71 -17.88 -4.55
C ARG A 67 -9.46 -17.23 -5.90
N THR A 68 -10.48 -16.54 -6.43
CA THR A 68 -10.37 -15.81 -7.71
C THR A 68 -9.35 -14.67 -7.58
N HIS A 69 -9.43 -13.90 -6.50
CA HIS A 69 -8.53 -12.79 -6.24
C HIS A 69 -7.09 -13.26 -6.03
N PHE A 70 -6.87 -14.28 -5.21
CA PHE A 70 -5.53 -14.83 -4.94
C PHE A 70 -4.89 -15.52 -6.16
N ALA A 71 -5.67 -16.27 -6.94
CA ALA A 71 -5.18 -16.85 -8.20
C ALA A 71 -4.70 -15.75 -9.17
N ARG A 72 -5.46 -14.66 -9.29
CA ARG A 72 -5.08 -13.50 -10.11
C ARG A 72 -3.77 -12.87 -9.64
N LEU A 73 -3.65 -12.59 -8.34
CA LEU A 73 -2.43 -11.99 -7.78
C LEU A 73 -1.19 -12.89 -7.98
N LYS A 74 -1.35 -14.21 -7.85
CA LYS A 74 -0.28 -15.17 -8.15
C LYS A 74 0.13 -15.18 -9.60
N ARG A 75 -0.82 -15.15 -10.54
CA ARG A 75 -0.51 -15.06 -11.99
C ARG A 75 0.25 -13.79 -12.35
N TYR A 76 0.05 -12.71 -11.58
CA TYR A 76 0.82 -11.46 -11.74
C TYR A 76 2.20 -11.51 -11.08
N GLY A 77 2.57 -12.62 -10.43
CA GLY A 77 3.89 -12.84 -9.86
C GLY A 77 4.08 -12.25 -8.46
N PHE A 78 3.00 -11.91 -7.76
CA PHE A 78 3.11 -11.48 -6.36
C PHE A 78 3.30 -12.71 -5.47
N ASN A 79 4.23 -12.65 -4.52
CA ASN A 79 4.42 -13.69 -3.50
C ASN A 79 4.16 -13.19 -2.08
N THR A 80 3.90 -11.90 -1.91
CA THR A 80 3.70 -11.26 -0.61
C THR A 80 2.43 -10.43 -0.61
N ILE A 81 1.73 -10.37 0.52
CA ILE A 81 0.57 -9.49 0.72
C ILE A 81 0.81 -8.64 1.95
N ARG A 82 0.68 -7.32 1.79
CA ARG A 82 0.44 -6.39 2.89
C ARG A 82 -1.06 -6.38 3.16
N TYR A 83 -1.48 -7.04 4.23
CA TYR A 83 -2.90 -7.27 4.52
C TYR A 83 -3.48 -6.09 5.31
N ILE A 84 -4.28 -5.29 4.63
CA ILE A 84 -4.91 -4.08 5.15
C ILE A 84 -6.09 -4.46 6.04
N PHE A 85 -6.09 -3.97 7.27
CA PHE A 85 -7.29 -3.91 8.12
C PHE A 85 -7.32 -2.56 8.84
N THR A 86 -8.50 -2.08 9.19
CA THR A 86 -8.64 -0.83 9.95
C THR A 86 -8.96 -1.13 11.41
N TRP A 87 -8.62 -0.20 12.30
CA TRP A 87 -9.04 -0.29 13.71
C TRP A 87 -10.58 -0.29 13.83
N GLU A 88 -11.26 0.48 12.98
CA GLU A 88 -12.72 0.51 12.89
C GLU A 88 -13.30 -0.88 12.58
N ALA A 89 -12.68 -1.66 11.69
CA ALA A 89 -13.14 -3.01 11.38
C ALA A 89 -13.14 -3.96 12.59
N ILE A 90 -12.28 -3.70 13.58
CA ILE A 90 -12.18 -4.53 14.78
C ILE A 90 -13.03 -3.97 15.93
N GLU A 91 -13.12 -2.65 16.10
CA GLU A 91 -13.65 -2.03 17.34
C GLU A 91 -14.65 -0.87 17.07
N ALA A 92 -15.47 -0.98 16.01
CA ALA A 92 -16.47 0.04 15.64
C ALA A 92 -17.51 0.33 16.75
N ALA A 93 -18.04 -0.72 17.40
CA ALA A 93 -19.15 -0.63 18.35
C ALA A 93 -18.81 0.08 19.69
N GLY A 94 -17.54 0.41 19.91
CA GLY A 94 -17.06 1.10 21.10
C GLY A 94 -15.82 0.44 21.73
N PRO A 95 -15.19 1.13 22.69
CA PRO A 95 -13.99 0.65 23.37
C PRO A 95 -14.23 -0.71 24.05
N GLY A 96 -13.33 -1.66 23.81
CA GLY A 96 -13.34 -3.04 24.29
C GLY A 96 -14.35 -3.97 23.62
N LYS A 97 -15.07 -3.51 22.58
CA LYS A 97 -16.10 -4.31 21.90
C LYS A 97 -15.60 -4.76 20.53
N TYR A 98 -14.97 -5.94 20.51
CA TYR A 98 -14.36 -6.47 19.30
C TYR A 98 -15.36 -7.21 18.39
N ASP A 99 -15.27 -6.96 17.09
CA ASP A 99 -16.04 -7.67 16.07
C ASP A 99 -15.39 -9.04 15.76
N GLU A 100 -15.84 -10.07 16.48
CA GLU A 100 -15.33 -11.43 16.33
C GLU A 100 -15.72 -12.08 15.00
N GLU A 101 -16.76 -11.59 14.32
CA GLU A 101 -17.19 -12.07 13.02
C GLU A 101 -16.25 -11.56 11.92
N PHE A 102 -15.88 -10.27 11.96
CA PHE A 102 -14.82 -9.73 11.12
C PHE A 102 -13.50 -10.48 11.31
N ILE A 103 -13.08 -10.70 12.57
CA ILE A 103 -11.83 -11.42 12.86
C ILE A 103 -11.89 -12.86 12.30
N GLN A 104 -13.03 -13.54 12.43
CA GLN A 104 -13.20 -14.86 11.86
C GLN A 104 -13.16 -14.85 10.33
N HIS A 105 -13.75 -13.84 9.69
CA HIS A 105 -13.65 -13.63 8.24
C HIS A 105 -12.18 -13.47 7.82
N THR A 106 -11.40 -12.62 8.50
CA THR A 106 -9.96 -12.45 8.23
C THR A 106 -9.20 -13.78 8.31
N ILE A 107 -9.42 -14.58 9.36
CA ILE A 107 -8.77 -15.91 9.50
C ILE A 107 -9.09 -16.81 8.32
N ASP A 108 -10.35 -16.83 7.86
CA ASP A 108 -10.77 -17.64 6.73
C ASP A 108 -10.12 -17.18 5.42
N ILE A 109 -9.99 -15.87 5.20
CA ILE A 109 -9.29 -15.30 4.05
C ILE A 109 -7.79 -15.66 4.09
N LEU A 110 -7.14 -15.56 5.25
CA LEU A 110 -5.73 -15.92 5.44
C LEU A 110 -5.47 -17.41 5.15
N ARG A 111 -6.39 -18.30 5.56
CA ARG A 111 -6.30 -19.74 5.23
C ARG A 111 -6.39 -20.00 3.73
N ILE A 112 -7.25 -19.27 3.01
CA ILE A 112 -7.31 -19.40 1.56
C ILE A 112 -6.01 -18.86 0.94
N ALA A 113 -5.49 -17.72 1.40
CA ALA A 113 -4.24 -17.16 0.91
C ALA A 113 -3.04 -18.10 1.11
N LYS A 114 -3.02 -18.85 2.21
CA LYS A 114 -2.02 -19.89 2.50
C LYS A 114 -1.94 -20.94 1.41
N GLU A 115 -3.07 -21.36 0.83
CA GLU A 115 -3.10 -22.36 -0.24
C GLU A 115 -2.42 -21.88 -1.53
N TYR A 116 -2.32 -20.56 -1.70
CA TYR A 116 -1.56 -19.96 -2.78
C TYR A 116 -0.09 -19.75 -2.38
N GLY A 117 0.31 -19.89 -1.13
CA GLY A 117 1.69 -19.68 -0.72
C GLY A 117 2.13 -18.23 -0.78
N PHE A 118 1.31 -17.34 -0.21
CA PHE A 118 1.70 -15.96 0.06
C PHE A 118 2.44 -15.85 1.41
N TYR A 119 3.42 -14.95 1.47
CA TYR A 119 3.86 -14.36 2.73
C TYR A 119 2.97 -13.18 3.07
N ILE A 120 2.44 -13.11 4.29
CA ILE A 120 1.51 -12.05 4.69
C ILE A 120 2.03 -11.36 5.94
N PHE A 121 2.10 -10.03 5.91
CA PHE A 121 2.22 -9.24 7.13
C PHE A 121 1.00 -8.34 7.28
N MET A 122 0.60 -8.17 8.54
CA MET A 122 -0.64 -7.49 8.91
C MET A 122 -0.38 -5.98 9.04
N ASP A 123 -1.18 -5.16 8.37
CA ASP A 123 -1.09 -3.70 8.34
C ASP A 123 -2.32 -3.06 9.01
N PRO A 124 -2.18 -2.52 10.23
CA PRO A 124 -3.20 -1.68 10.85
C PRO A 124 -3.24 -0.31 10.15
N HIS A 125 -4.06 -0.26 9.11
CA HIS A 125 -4.11 0.81 8.15
C HIS A 125 -4.92 2.01 8.66
N GLN A 126 -4.42 3.20 8.35
CA GLN A 126 -5.13 4.47 8.55
C GLN A 126 -4.66 5.48 7.51
N ASP A 127 -5.58 6.37 7.13
CA ASP A 127 -5.25 7.63 6.48
C ASP A 127 -5.92 8.74 7.28
N VAL A 128 -5.18 9.79 7.63
CA VAL A 128 -5.72 10.96 8.32
C VAL A 128 -6.59 10.56 9.53
N TRP A 129 -6.16 9.55 10.30
CA TRP A 129 -6.84 8.99 11.47
C TRP A 129 -8.11 8.17 11.19
N SER A 130 -9.12 8.71 10.50
CA SER A 130 -10.47 8.13 10.43
C SER A 130 -11.23 8.58 9.18
N ARG A 131 -12.24 7.80 8.75
CA ARG A 131 -13.18 8.26 7.70
C ARG A 131 -13.92 9.54 8.08
N PHE A 132 -14.14 9.77 9.37
CA PHE A 132 -14.77 10.98 9.90
C PHE A 132 -13.87 12.21 9.89
N THR A 133 -12.57 12.03 9.63
CA THR A 133 -11.58 13.09 9.42
C THR A 133 -11.12 13.17 7.97
N GLY A 134 -11.82 12.49 7.06
CA GLY A 134 -11.61 12.54 5.61
C GLY A 134 -10.70 11.45 5.05
N GLY A 135 -10.29 10.48 5.87
CA GLY A 135 -9.47 9.35 5.44
C GLY A 135 -10.06 7.97 5.79
N SER A 136 -9.36 7.17 6.59
CA SER A 136 -9.74 5.81 7.01
C SER A 136 -9.00 5.41 8.30
N GLY A 137 -9.42 4.36 9.00
CA GLY A 137 -8.63 3.78 10.10
C GLY A 137 -9.38 3.63 11.41
N ALA A 138 -9.37 4.67 12.24
CA ALA A 138 -9.89 4.65 13.60
C ALA A 138 -11.43 4.78 13.67
N PRO A 139 -12.10 4.10 14.62
CA PRO A 139 -13.54 4.15 14.79
C PRO A 139 -14.03 5.50 15.32
N LEU A 140 -15.32 5.78 15.07
CA LEU A 140 -15.99 7.04 15.42
C LEU A 140 -15.80 7.45 16.88
N TRP A 141 -15.87 6.49 17.80
CA TRP A 141 -15.77 6.75 19.24
C TRP A 141 -14.46 7.41 19.64
N THR A 142 -13.38 7.24 18.86
CA THR A 142 -12.08 7.88 19.15
C THR A 142 -12.14 9.39 19.02
N LEU A 143 -12.94 9.92 18.10
CA LEU A 143 -13.17 11.36 17.96
C LEU A 143 -13.93 11.90 19.16
N TYR A 144 -14.98 11.18 19.58
CA TYR A 144 -15.73 11.54 20.77
C TYR A 144 -14.86 11.46 22.03
N ALA A 145 -14.03 10.43 22.18
CA ALA A 145 -13.05 10.34 23.27
C ALA A 145 -12.09 11.55 23.27
N CYS A 146 -11.70 12.07 22.10
CA CYS A 146 -10.91 13.30 22.00
C CYS A 146 -11.68 14.60 22.26
N GLY A 147 -12.98 14.53 22.56
CA GLY A 147 -13.84 15.68 22.80
C GLY A 147 -14.32 16.36 21.52
N LEU A 148 -14.15 15.75 20.35
CA LEU A 148 -14.50 16.33 19.04
C LEU A 148 -15.90 15.90 18.58
N ASN A 149 -16.59 16.79 17.89
CA ASN A 149 -17.89 16.57 17.28
C ASN A 149 -17.76 16.51 15.73
N PRO A 150 -17.67 15.32 15.12
CA PRO A 150 -17.47 15.19 13.68
C PRO A 150 -18.61 15.74 12.83
N GLN A 151 -19.82 15.90 13.38
CA GLN A 151 -20.95 16.46 12.65
C GLN A 151 -20.76 17.94 12.31
N SER A 152 -19.94 18.66 13.09
CA SER A 152 -19.65 20.09 12.87
C SER A 152 -18.36 20.33 12.08
N PHE A 153 -17.67 19.28 11.62
CA PHE A 153 -16.40 19.44 10.91
C PHE A 153 -16.53 20.15 9.56
N ALA A 154 -17.64 19.94 8.85
CA ALA A 154 -17.89 20.61 7.57
C ALA A 154 -18.05 22.12 7.74
N ALA A 155 -18.81 22.58 8.76
CA ALA A 155 -19.01 24.00 9.05
C ALA A 155 -17.74 24.68 9.57
N THR A 156 -16.99 24.00 10.42
CA THR A 156 -15.76 24.54 11.04
C THR A 156 -14.51 24.38 10.18
N GLU A 157 -14.62 23.63 9.08
CA GLU A 157 -13.52 23.06 8.32
C GLU A 157 -12.45 22.36 9.19
N ALA A 158 -12.85 21.77 10.33
CA ALA A 158 -11.97 20.98 11.20
C ALA A 158 -11.46 19.71 10.50
N ALA A 159 -12.21 19.22 9.50
CA ALA A 159 -11.79 18.28 8.48
C ALA A 159 -12.63 18.52 7.20
N ILE A 160 -12.05 18.28 6.02
CA ILE A 160 -12.76 18.24 4.74
C ILE A 160 -13.02 16.77 4.39
N VAL A 161 -14.29 16.37 4.40
CA VAL A 161 -14.72 14.98 4.24
C VAL A 161 -15.67 14.87 3.06
N GLN A 162 -15.46 13.91 2.15
CA GLN A 162 -16.29 13.77 0.95
C GLN A 162 -17.75 13.46 1.29
N ASN A 163 -18.01 12.61 2.30
CA ASN A 163 -19.37 12.21 2.71
C ASN A 163 -20.22 13.40 3.17
N THR A 164 -19.59 14.47 3.66
CA THR A 164 -20.27 15.70 4.11
C THR A 164 -20.05 16.87 3.16
N TYR A 165 -19.34 16.65 2.05
CA TYR A 165 -19.07 17.72 1.09
C TYR A 165 -20.37 18.07 0.34
N PRO A 166 -20.69 19.36 0.12
CA PRO A 166 -22.00 19.75 -0.43
C PRO A 166 -22.34 19.08 -1.77
N LYS A 167 -21.32 18.76 -2.56
CA LYS A 167 -21.43 18.04 -3.82
C LYS A 167 -20.35 16.95 -3.88
N PRO A 168 -20.61 15.74 -3.37
CA PRO A 168 -19.58 14.70 -3.23
C PRO A 168 -18.87 14.32 -4.54
N ASP A 169 -19.56 14.43 -5.68
CA ASP A 169 -18.99 14.16 -7.01
C ASP A 169 -18.03 15.27 -7.50
N GLU A 170 -18.10 16.47 -6.92
CA GLU A 170 -17.19 17.61 -7.18
C GLU A 170 -16.09 17.71 -6.11
N PHE A 171 -15.87 16.65 -5.31
CA PHE A 171 -14.84 16.64 -4.27
C PHE A 171 -13.44 16.80 -4.89
N PRO A 172 -12.64 17.81 -4.46
CA PRO A 172 -11.38 18.08 -5.12
C PRO A 172 -10.35 16.95 -4.95
N LYS A 173 -9.78 16.48 -6.07
CA LYS A 173 -8.75 15.42 -6.10
C LYS A 173 -7.60 15.74 -5.12
N MET A 174 -7.16 14.76 -4.32
CA MET A 174 -6.05 14.86 -3.35
C MET A 174 -6.23 15.87 -2.19
N ILE A 175 -7.38 16.56 -2.04
CA ILE A 175 -7.56 17.54 -0.96
C ILE A 175 -7.59 16.90 0.43
N TRP A 176 -8.00 15.63 0.52
CA TRP A 176 -8.13 14.89 1.77
C TRP A 176 -6.82 14.86 2.57
N SER A 177 -5.67 14.79 1.90
CA SER A 177 -4.34 14.80 2.54
C SER A 177 -4.04 16.08 3.32
N THR A 178 -4.71 17.20 3.02
CA THR A 178 -4.57 18.45 3.78
C THR A 178 -5.16 18.37 5.19
N ASN A 179 -6.01 17.38 5.46
CA ASN A 179 -6.62 17.19 6.77
C ASN A 179 -5.61 16.87 7.87
N TYR A 180 -4.42 16.32 7.55
CA TYR A 180 -3.32 16.15 8.51
C TYR A 180 -2.93 17.47 9.22
N TYR A 181 -3.21 18.62 8.59
CA TYR A 181 -2.90 19.94 9.09
C TYR A 181 -4.12 20.72 9.56
N ARG A 182 -5.27 20.06 9.74
CA ARG A 182 -6.50 20.65 10.27
C ARG A 182 -6.72 20.27 11.72
N LEU A 183 -7.71 20.92 12.36
CA LEU A 183 -7.98 20.79 13.78
C LEU A 183 -8.09 19.33 14.23
N ALA A 184 -8.89 18.53 13.53
CA ALA A 184 -9.23 17.18 13.98
C ALA A 184 -7.99 16.27 14.01
N ALA A 185 -7.39 16.00 12.85
CA ALA A 185 -6.22 15.11 12.78
C ALA A 185 -5.02 15.70 13.55
N GLY A 186 -4.77 17.01 13.42
CA GLY A 186 -3.68 17.69 14.14
C GLY A 186 -3.80 17.54 15.66
N THR A 187 -5.03 17.63 16.19
CA THR A 187 -5.31 17.39 17.62
C THR A 187 -5.12 15.93 17.96
N ILE A 188 -5.78 15.01 17.25
CA ILE A 188 -5.84 13.60 17.63
C ILE A 188 -4.46 12.94 17.60
N PHE A 189 -3.65 13.19 16.56
CA PHE A 189 -2.27 12.67 16.51
C PHE A 189 -1.39 13.23 17.63
N THR A 190 -1.61 14.49 18.03
CA THR A 190 -0.91 15.07 19.19
C THR A 190 -1.32 14.36 20.48
N LEU A 191 -2.61 14.07 20.66
CA LEU A 191 -3.10 13.32 21.81
C LEU A 191 -2.55 11.89 21.81
N TYR A 192 -2.54 11.22 20.65
CA TYR A 192 -2.09 9.83 20.51
C TYR A 192 -0.60 9.63 20.77
N PHE A 193 0.28 10.54 20.31
CA PHE A 193 1.73 10.39 20.52
C PHE A 193 2.25 11.15 21.73
N ALA A 194 1.68 12.31 22.06
CA ALA A 194 2.26 13.26 23.02
C ALA A 194 1.24 13.87 24.00
N GLY A 195 0.07 13.26 24.17
CA GLY A 195 -1.01 13.75 25.03
C GLY A 195 -0.59 13.93 26.50
N LYS A 196 0.32 13.11 27.03
CA LYS A 196 0.81 13.27 28.41
C LYS A 196 1.60 14.57 28.63
N ASP A 197 2.31 15.01 27.60
CA ASP A 197 3.17 16.19 27.68
C ASP A 197 2.37 17.46 27.34
N PHE A 198 1.51 17.40 26.32
CA PHE A 198 0.81 18.59 25.80
C PHE A 198 -0.67 18.69 26.18
N ALA A 199 -1.30 17.61 26.63
CA ALA A 199 -2.70 17.59 27.04
C ALA A 199 -2.89 16.85 28.39
N PRO A 200 -2.14 17.19 29.47
CA PRO A 200 -2.19 16.45 30.73
C PRO A 200 -3.57 16.46 31.42
N LYS A 201 -4.46 17.41 31.11
CA LYS A 201 -5.83 17.43 31.65
C LYS A 201 -6.77 16.47 30.93
N CYS A 202 -6.39 15.98 29.75
CA CYS A 202 -7.23 15.08 28.96
C CYS A 202 -7.12 13.66 29.53
N ILE A 203 -7.94 13.35 30.52
CA ILE A 203 -7.98 12.07 31.23
C ILE A 203 -9.36 11.41 31.06
N ILE A 204 -9.35 10.14 30.71
CA ILE A 204 -10.53 9.26 30.63
C ILE A 204 -10.24 8.00 31.44
N ASP A 205 -11.19 7.57 32.26
CA ASP A 205 -11.08 6.37 33.10
C ASP A 205 -9.81 6.32 33.95
N GLY A 206 -9.37 7.50 34.41
CA GLY A 206 -8.19 7.66 35.26
C GLY A 206 -6.85 7.57 34.53
N VAL A 207 -6.84 7.42 33.20
CA VAL A 207 -5.62 7.42 32.37
C VAL A 207 -5.61 8.60 31.41
N ASN A 208 -4.41 9.06 31.02
CA ASN A 208 -4.31 10.11 30.00
C ASN A 208 -4.82 9.59 28.65
N ILE A 209 -5.45 10.45 27.86
CA ILE A 209 -5.99 10.12 26.52
C ILE A 209 -4.95 9.48 25.60
N GLN A 210 -3.66 9.80 25.76
CA GLN A 210 -2.57 9.15 25.05
C GLN A 210 -2.55 7.64 25.29
N ASP A 211 -2.51 7.24 26.57
CA ASP A 211 -2.46 5.82 26.93
C ASP A 211 -3.80 5.14 26.62
N TYR A 212 -4.93 5.84 26.81
CA TYR A 212 -6.26 5.32 26.42
C TYR A 212 -6.32 4.95 24.93
N LEU A 213 -5.97 5.86 24.03
CA LEU A 213 -6.03 5.60 22.59
C LEU A 213 -5.00 4.55 22.15
N GLN A 214 -3.76 4.63 22.67
CA GLN A 214 -2.71 3.66 22.35
C GLN A 214 -3.11 2.26 22.81
N ASP A 215 -3.54 2.10 24.06
CA ASP A 215 -3.83 0.80 24.62
C ASP A 215 -5.05 0.17 23.93
N HIS A 216 -6.10 0.92 23.59
CA HIS A 216 -7.23 0.40 22.82
C HIS A 216 -6.85 -0.03 21.39
N PHE A 217 -6.11 0.81 20.65
CA PHE A 217 -5.61 0.46 19.32
C PHE A 217 -4.75 -0.81 19.35
N MET A 218 -3.81 -0.89 20.29
CA MET A 218 -2.92 -2.04 20.44
C MET A 218 -3.67 -3.29 20.89
N ASN A 219 -4.66 -3.15 21.80
CA ASN A 219 -5.49 -4.28 22.23
C ASN A 219 -6.39 -4.80 21.09
N ALA A 220 -6.90 -3.95 20.21
CA ALA A 220 -7.64 -4.37 19.03
C ALA A 220 -6.75 -5.17 18.06
N CYS A 221 -5.55 -4.66 17.74
CA CYS A 221 -4.57 -5.40 16.94
C CYS A 221 -4.16 -6.71 17.63
N GLY A 222 -3.91 -6.66 18.93
CA GLY A 222 -3.60 -7.81 19.77
C GLY A 222 -4.72 -8.84 19.82
N ARG A 223 -5.99 -8.43 19.77
CA ARG A 223 -7.13 -9.34 19.69
C ARG A 223 -7.12 -10.12 18.38
N LEU A 224 -6.88 -9.47 17.25
CA LEU A 224 -6.73 -10.14 15.96
C LEU A 224 -5.52 -11.10 15.99
N ALA A 225 -4.37 -10.65 16.52
CA ALA A 225 -3.20 -11.50 16.69
C ALA A 225 -3.49 -12.74 17.54
N GLN A 226 -4.22 -12.57 18.65
CA GLN A 226 -4.61 -13.66 19.55
C GLN A 226 -5.49 -14.68 18.85
N ARG A 227 -6.46 -14.24 18.04
CA ARG A 227 -7.33 -15.16 17.29
C ARG A 227 -6.57 -15.87 16.15
N ILE A 228 -5.60 -15.22 15.51
CA ILE A 228 -4.68 -15.85 14.55
C ILE A 228 -3.80 -16.91 15.24
N HIS A 229 -3.28 -16.62 16.44
CA HIS A 229 -2.52 -17.57 17.24
C HIS A 229 -3.35 -18.81 17.60
N GLU A 230 -4.57 -18.58 18.10
CA GLU A 230 -5.51 -19.65 18.47
C GLU A 230 -5.93 -20.54 17.29
N ALA A 231 -5.91 -20.01 16.06
CA ALA A 231 -6.17 -20.80 14.87
C ALA A 231 -5.13 -21.93 14.67
N GLY A 232 -3.90 -21.73 15.13
CA GLY A 232 -2.85 -22.75 15.20
C GLY A 232 -2.19 -23.13 13.88
N ASP A 233 -2.67 -22.61 12.75
CA ASP A 233 -2.25 -23.00 11.40
C ASP A 233 -1.78 -21.82 10.51
N LEU A 234 -1.63 -20.63 11.06
CA LEU A 234 -1.33 -19.39 10.31
C LEU A 234 0.02 -18.75 10.64
N GLU A 235 0.40 -18.68 11.92
CA GLU A 235 1.63 -18.00 12.36
C GLU A 235 2.90 -18.68 11.84
N ASN A 236 3.82 -17.88 11.27
CA ASN A 236 5.08 -18.35 10.66
C ASN A 236 4.88 -19.34 9.50
N ASP A 237 3.64 -19.45 9.02
CA ASP A 237 3.26 -20.19 7.84
C ASP A 237 2.86 -19.14 6.77
N VAL A 238 1.60 -18.69 6.76
CA VAL A 238 1.17 -17.60 5.88
C VAL A 238 1.38 -16.21 6.52
N VAL A 239 1.20 -16.06 7.84
CA VAL A 239 1.39 -14.78 8.55
C VAL A 239 2.81 -14.69 9.12
N ILE A 240 3.65 -13.84 8.52
CA ILE A 240 5.08 -13.70 8.87
C ILE A 240 5.34 -12.60 9.91
N GLY A 241 4.45 -11.62 10.03
CA GLY A 241 4.76 -10.42 10.80
C GLY A 241 3.65 -9.38 10.89
N TRP A 242 3.97 -8.31 11.58
CA TRP A 242 3.08 -7.18 11.86
C TRP A 242 3.80 -5.88 11.56
N GLU A 243 3.19 -5.04 10.73
CA GLU A 243 3.59 -3.65 10.62
C GLU A 243 2.99 -2.84 11.76
N SER A 244 3.67 -1.76 12.16
CA SER A 244 3.08 -0.72 13.01
C SER A 244 1.96 0.02 12.27
N MET A 245 1.45 1.09 12.88
CA MET A 245 0.49 1.98 12.24
C MET A 245 0.99 2.48 10.88
N ASN A 246 0.13 2.39 9.86
CA ASN A 246 0.37 2.98 8.56
C ASN A 246 0.64 4.50 8.68
N GLU A 247 1.67 5.01 8.00
CA GLU A 247 2.00 6.44 7.87
C GLU A 247 1.76 7.31 9.13
N PRO A 248 2.41 7.01 10.27
CA PRO A 248 2.14 7.69 11.52
C PRO A 248 2.47 9.18 11.43
N ASN A 249 1.58 10.04 11.93
CA ASN A 249 1.75 11.50 11.90
C ASN A 249 1.97 12.06 13.31
N LYS A 250 2.81 13.09 13.45
CA LYS A 250 3.14 13.70 14.75
C LYS A 250 2.10 14.71 15.27
N GLY A 251 1.09 15.04 14.47
CA GLY A 251 0.15 16.12 14.73
C GLY A 251 0.86 17.46 14.85
N MET A 252 0.57 18.20 15.92
CA MET A 252 1.21 19.48 16.24
C MET A 252 2.55 19.33 16.98
N THR A 253 2.94 18.11 17.35
CA THR A 253 4.19 17.88 18.11
C THR A 253 5.40 18.40 17.33
N GLY A 254 6.13 19.36 17.92
CA GLY A 254 7.25 20.05 17.27
C GLY A 254 6.89 21.32 16.50
N TYR A 255 5.63 21.77 16.50
CA TYR A 255 5.26 23.05 15.88
C TYR A 255 5.93 24.21 16.60
N LYS A 256 6.68 25.02 15.82
CA LYS A 256 7.43 26.17 16.33
C LYS A 256 6.57 27.42 16.49
N ASP A 257 5.54 27.58 15.66
CA ASP A 257 4.64 28.73 15.67
C ASP A 257 3.29 28.33 15.08
N LEU A 258 2.24 28.33 15.91
CA LEU A 258 0.87 28.00 15.50
C LEU A 258 0.25 29.05 14.55
N GLY A 259 0.78 30.27 14.51
CA GLY A 259 0.27 31.37 13.71
C GLY A 259 0.75 31.37 12.25
N VAL A 260 1.53 30.37 11.83
CA VAL A 260 2.04 30.25 10.46
C VAL A 260 1.87 28.84 9.94
N ILE A 261 1.80 28.69 8.62
CA ILE A 261 1.90 27.38 7.97
C ILE A 261 3.39 27.04 7.86
N PRO A 262 3.88 25.95 8.47
CA PRO A 262 5.28 25.53 8.35
C PRO A 262 5.72 25.40 6.89
N LYS A 263 6.98 25.75 6.61
CA LYS A 263 7.53 25.74 5.24
C LYS A 263 7.73 24.32 4.73
N GLU A 264 8.01 23.42 5.65
CA GLU A 264 8.19 21.99 5.47
C GLU A 264 6.89 21.24 5.14
N HIS A 265 5.70 21.87 5.25
CA HIS A 265 4.46 21.25 4.83
C HIS A 265 4.42 21.09 3.31
N PRO A 266 4.51 19.85 2.80
CA PRO A 266 4.68 19.62 1.37
C PRO A 266 3.37 19.75 0.59
N LEU A 267 2.23 19.62 1.26
CA LEU A 267 0.91 19.54 0.64
C LEU A 267 0.04 20.75 1.02
N LYS A 268 -0.38 21.53 0.01
CA LYS A 268 -1.31 22.66 0.16
C LYS A 268 -2.27 22.65 -1.02
N LYS A 269 -3.57 22.57 -0.75
CA LYS A 269 -4.64 22.57 -1.75
C LYS A 269 -5.97 23.01 -1.12
N GLY A 270 -6.78 23.76 -1.85
CA GLY A 270 -8.00 24.35 -1.31
C GLY A 270 -7.69 25.33 -0.17
N THR A 271 -8.56 25.44 0.82
CA THR A 271 -8.25 26.21 2.04
C THR A 271 -7.10 25.56 2.81
N CYS A 272 -6.13 26.36 3.27
CA CYS A 272 -5.00 25.88 4.07
C CYS A 272 -4.84 26.77 5.29
N PRO A 273 -5.49 26.44 6.42
CA PRO A 273 -5.41 27.24 7.63
C PRO A 273 -4.05 27.08 8.34
N THR A 274 -3.65 28.09 9.11
CA THR A 274 -2.68 27.91 10.20
C THR A 274 -3.34 27.14 11.34
N MET A 275 -2.57 26.43 12.18
CA MET A 275 -3.16 25.76 13.34
C MET A 275 -3.89 26.74 14.26
N TRP A 276 -3.43 28.00 14.37
CA TRP A 276 -4.15 29.03 15.09
C TRP A 276 -5.55 29.30 14.51
N GLN A 277 -5.67 29.42 13.18
CA GLN A 277 -6.95 29.57 12.52
C GLN A 277 -7.87 28.36 12.74
N THR A 278 -7.32 27.14 12.77
CA THR A 278 -8.14 25.94 13.03
C THR A 278 -8.68 25.92 14.48
N LEU A 279 -7.95 26.47 15.45
CA LEU A 279 -8.45 26.61 16.82
C LEU A 279 -9.62 27.61 16.91
N LEU A 280 -9.53 28.70 16.15
CA LEU A 280 -10.59 29.72 16.06
C LEU A 280 -11.83 29.18 15.36
N THR A 281 -11.70 28.64 14.15
CA THR A 281 -12.85 28.08 13.41
C THR A 281 -13.44 26.88 14.15
N GLY A 282 -12.62 26.08 14.83
CA GLY A 282 -13.06 24.99 15.71
C GLY A 282 -13.95 25.42 16.86
N MET A 283 -13.90 26.69 17.26
CA MET A 283 -14.77 27.28 18.27
C MET A 283 -15.79 28.25 17.67
N GLY A 284 -16.07 28.16 16.38
CA GLY A 284 -17.15 28.92 15.74
C GLY A 284 -16.79 30.34 15.30
N ARG A 285 -15.51 30.72 15.31
CA ARG A 285 -15.07 32.05 14.84
C ARG A 285 -14.81 32.02 13.33
N ALA A 286 -15.23 33.07 12.64
CA ALA A 286 -14.91 33.23 11.23
C ALA A 286 -13.44 33.61 11.03
N CYS A 287 -12.78 33.01 10.03
CA CYS A 287 -11.38 33.30 9.67
C CYS A 287 -11.24 33.43 8.16
N GLU A 288 -10.47 34.43 7.71
CA GLU A 288 -10.00 34.49 6.33
C GLU A 288 -8.80 33.54 6.17
N ILE A 289 -8.98 32.47 5.39
CA ILE A 289 -8.00 31.40 5.20
C ILE A 289 -7.49 31.42 3.78
N ASP A 290 -6.17 31.31 3.62
CA ASP A 290 -5.52 31.27 2.32
C ASP A 290 -5.95 30.04 1.51
N THR A 291 -6.19 30.23 0.21
CA THR A 291 -6.48 29.15 -0.72
C THR A 291 -5.28 28.86 -1.61
N TRP A 292 -5.08 27.58 -1.92
CA TRP A 292 -3.92 27.08 -2.65
C TRP A 292 -4.32 26.10 -3.76
N GLU A 293 -3.52 26.04 -4.81
CA GLU A 293 -3.58 25.02 -5.85
C GLU A 293 -2.21 24.38 -6.06
N MET A 294 -2.21 23.19 -6.66
CA MET A 294 -0.99 22.44 -6.96
C MET A 294 -0.65 22.53 -8.45
N GLY A 295 0.48 23.16 -8.77
CA GLY A 295 1.02 23.20 -10.13
C GLY A 295 2.22 22.26 -10.30
N GLY A 296 2.80 22.21 -11.49
CA GLY A 296 3.98 21.37 -11.76
C GLY A 296 5.18 21.69 -10.86
N LEU A 297 5.39 22.96 -10.51
CA LEU A 297 6.50 23.38 -9.63
C LEU A 297 6.15 23.35 -8.13
N GLY A 298 5.02 22.74 -7.76
CA GLY A 298 4.54 22.66 -6.38
C GLY A 298 3.37 23.62 -6.08
N PRO A 299 3.06 23.80 -4.78
CA PRO A 299 1.88 24.54 -4.36
C PRO A 299 2.06 26.06 -4.53
N TYR A 300 1.01 26.74 -4.98
CA TYR A 300 0.97 28.20 -5.06
C TYR A 300 -0.35 28.76 -4.52
N LYS A 301 -0.28 29.93 -3.89
CA LYS A 301 -1.45 30.60 -3.32
C LYS A 301 -2.32 31.18 -4.44
N THR A 302 -3.61 30.92 -4.40
CA THR A 302 -4.60 31.40 -5.38
C THR A 302 -5.47 32.53 -4.86
N GLY A 303 -5.58 32.69 -3.54
CA GLY A 303 -6.42 33.71 -2.94
C GLY A 303 -6.62 33.48 -1.44
N ALA A 304 -7.77 33.93 -0.95
CA ALA A 304 -8.26 33.66 0.39
C ALA A 304 -9.78 33.48 0.37
N LYS A 305 -10.30 32.70 1.33
CA LYS A 305 -11.72 32.42 1.52
C LYS A 305 -12.09 32.66 2.98
N LEU A 306 -13.19 33.36 3.21
CA LEU A 306 -13.79 33.43 4.55
C LEU A 306 -14.42 32.08 4.87
N VAL A 307 -13.91 31.42 5.90
CA VAL A 307 -14.52 30.25 6.52
C VAL A 307 -15.27 30.74 7.75
N ASP A 308 -16.59 30.67 7.71
CA ASP A 308 -17.48 31.10 8.79
C ASP A 308 -18.32 29.90 9.27
N PRO A 309 -18.03 29.36 10.46
CA PRO A 309 -18.80 28.25 11.02
C PRO A 309 -20.18 28.66 11.54
N HIS A 310 -20.53 29.95 11.51
CA HIS A 310 -21.81 30.49 12.00
C HIS A 310 -22.14 30.09 13.45
N GLY A 311 -21.11 30.02 14.29
CA GLY A 311 -21.23 29.63 15.70
C GLY A 311 -21.25 28.11 15.95
N GLU A 312 -21.17 27.27 14.91
CA GLU A 312 -20.94 25.83 15.10
C GLU A 312 -19.55 25.58 15.69
N ILE A 313 -19.46 24.57 16.57
CA ILE A 313 -18.25 24.26 17.34
C ILE A 313 -17.85 22.81 17.05
N ALA A 314 -16.57 22.59 16.76
CA ALA A 314 -15.99 21.28 16.43
C ALA A 314 -15.75 20.40 17.67
N TRP A 315 -16.01 20.92 18.86
CA TRP A 315 -15.91 20.23 20.15
C TRP A 315 -17.31 19.76 20.60
N LEU A 316 -17.35 18.65 21.33
CA LEU A 316 -18.59 18.15 21.93
C LEU A 316 -19.20 19.20 22.87
N PRO A 317 -20.54 19.28 22.96
CA PRO A 317 -21.20 20.22 23.86
C PRO A 317 -20.94 19.85 25.34
N ALA A 318 -21.09 20.84 26.22
CA ALA A 318 -20.79 20.68 27.64
C ALA A 318 -21.67 19.62 28.36
N ASP A 319 -22.85 19.34 27.82
CA ASP A 319 -23.83 18.37 28.30
C ASP A 319 -23.80 17.04 27.52
N TYR A 320 -22.76 16.79 26.71
CA TYR A 320 -22.61 15.53 26.00
C TYR A 320 -22.58 14.34 26.98
N ASP A 321 -23.36 13.32 26.67
CA ASP A 321 -23.47 12.13 27.49
C ASP A 321 -22.41 11.07 27.12
N ASP A 322 -21.33 11.03 27.90
CA ASP A 322 -20.29 10.02 27.79
C ASP A 322 -20.79 8.60 28.14
N SER A 323 -21.98 8.44 28.75
CA SER A 323 -22.55 7.13 29.08
C SER A 323 -22.77 6.25 27.85
N LYS A 324 -22.88 6.86 26.65
CA LYS A 324 -22.97 6.16 25.36
C LYS A 324 -21.86 5.11 25.18
N TYR A 325 -20.62 5.44 25.52
CA TYR A 325 -19.47 4.53 25.41
C TYR A 325 -18.95 4.04 26.77
N GLY A 326 -19.58 4.47 27.87
CA GLY A 326 -19.33 3.93 29.20
C GLY A 326 -18.07 4.44 29.90
N TRP A 327 -17.34 5.37 29.29
CA TRP A 327 -16.16 5.97 29.90
C TRP A 327 -16.51 7.15 30.81
N LYS A 328 -15.55 7.57 31.65
CA LYS A 328 -15.67 8.73 32.54
C LYS A 328 -14.54 9.72 32.30
N ARG A 329 -14.89 10.93 31.89
CA ARG A 329 -13.92 12.04 31.82
C ARG A 329 -13.59 12.58 33.19
N ASP A 330 -12.33 12.95 33.36
CA ASP A 330 -11.92 13.71 34.53
C ASP A 330 -12.65 15.06 34.59
N PRO A 331 -13.13 15.53 35.75
CA PRO A 331 -13.80 16.82 35.88
C PRO A 331 -12.97 18.02 35.42
N GLY A 332 -11.65 17.88 35.35
CA GLY A 332 -10.72 18.88 34.82
C GLY A 332 -10.72 19.00 33.30
N TRP A 333 -11.25 18.01 32.56
CA TRP A 333 -11.48 18.07 31.11
C TRP A 333 -12.89 18.58 30.83
N LYS A 334 -13.01 19.87 30.53
CA LYS A 334 -14.30 20.49 30.24
C LYS A 334 -14.71 20.27 28.79
N LEU A 335 -15.89 19.73 28.55
CA LEU A 335 -16.50 19.72 27.21
C LEU A 335 -17.12 21.09 26.90
N GLY A 336 -17.38 21.36 25.62
CA GLY A 336 -17.82 22.66 25.11
C GLY A 336 -16.71 23.71 24.96
N GLU A 337 -15.49 23.38 25.36
CA GLU A 337 -14.32 24.26 25.31
C GLU A 337 -13.18 23.62 24.51
N CYS A 338 -12.39 24.43 23.80
CA CYS A 338 -11.18 23.96 23.14
C CYS A 338 -10.16 23.46 24.17
N ILE A 339 -9.69 22.22 24.04
CA ILE A 339 -8.74 21.64 25.00
C ILE A 339 -7.44 22.44 25.04
N TRP A 340 -7.02 23.05 23.93
CA TRP A 340 -5.80 23.84 23.89
C TRP A 340 -5.95 25.18 24.64
N ALA A 341 -7.15 25.77 24.68
CA ALA A 341 -7.42 26.90 25.56
C ALA A 341 -7.36 26.49 27.03
N GLN A 342 -7.90 25.31 27.39
CA GLN A 342 -7.82 24.76 28.74
C GLN A 342 -6.36 24.53 29.20
N HIS A 343 -5.43 24.36 28.26
CA HIS A 343 -3.99 24.24 28.51
C HIS A 343 -3.21 25.56 28.38
N GLY A 344 -3.90 26.69 28.23
CA GLY A 344 -3.29 28.03 28.18
C GLY A 344 -2.57 28.34 26.87
N VAL A 345 -2.92 27.65 25.77
CA VAL A 345 -2.39 27.96 24.44
C VAL A 345 -2.95 29.29 23.93
N TRP A 346 -4.22 29.56 24.21
CA TRP A 346 -4.92 30.77 23.78
C TRP A 346 -6.09 31.13 24.71
N ASP A 347 -6.55 32.37 24.63
CA ASP A 347 -7.69 32.90 25.40
C ASP A 347 -8.96 32.95 24.54
N MET A 348 -10.02 32.25 24.97
CA MET A 348 -11.29 32.16 24.24
C MET A 348 -12.16 33.42 24.33
N GLN A 349 -11.96 34.29 25.31
CA GLN A 349 -12.76 35.51 25.46
C GLN A 349 -12.20 36.64 24.60
N THR A 350 -10.88 36.71 24.48
CA THR A 350 -10.20 37.77 23.72
C THR A 350 -9.67 37.31 22.37
N ASP A 351 -9.90 36.04 21.99
CA ASP A 351 -9.39 35.40 20.78
C ASP A 351 -7.90 35.67 20.57
N THR A 352 -7.10 35.49 21.63
CA THR A 352 -5.67 35.83 21.64
C THR A 352 -4.81 34.58 21.78
N LEU A 353 -3.88 34.38 20.84
CA LEU A 353 -2.86 33.34 20.93
C LEU A 353 -1.83 33.69 22.01
N LEU A 354 -1.81 32.93 23.11
CA LEU A 354 -0.95 33.18 24.27
C LEU A 354 0.42 32.50 24.14
N ARG A 355 0.45 31.29 23.58
CA ARG A 355 1.66 30.46 23.47
C ARG A 355 1.77 29.84 22.09
N LYS A 356 2.33 30.60 21.15
CA LYS A 356 2.49 30.17 19.76
C LYS A 356 3.43 28.97 19.57
N ASP A 357 4.36 28.76 20.50
CA ASP A 357 5.39 27.71 20.47
C ASP A 357 5.12 26.58 21.47
N TYR A 358 3.87 26.41 21.91
CA TYR A 358 3.48 25.45 22.95
C TYR A 358 3.98 24.02 22.69
N PHE A 359 3.99 23.58 21.44
CA PHE A 359 4.39 22.23 21.02
C PHE A 359 5.85 22.12 20.58
N ALA A 360 6.61 23.22 20.61
CA ALA A 360 7.94 23.28 19.99
C ALA A 360 9.02 22.51 20.77
N LYS A 361 8.80 22.30 22.08
CA LYS A 361 9.79 21.74 23.00
C LYS A 361 9.16 20.72 23.93
N SER A 362 9.92 19.70 24.31
CA SER A 362 9.48 18.77 25.36
C SER A 362 9.30 19.53 26.68
N PRO A 363 8.14 19.45 27.34
CA PRO A 363 7.93 20.06 28.65
C PRO A 363 8.84 19.48 29.73
N LYS A 364 9.27 18.22 29.57
CA LYS A 364 10.12 17.51 30.54
C LYS A 364 11.59 17.90 30.44
N THR A 365 12.11 18.05 29.21
CA THR A 365 13.55 18.26 28.98
C THR A 365 13.90 19.66 28.50
N GLY A 366 12.93 20.43 28.00
CA GLY A 366 13.14 21.73 27.36
C GLY A 366 13.79 21.64 25.97
N LYS A 367 14.09 20.44 25.46
CA LYS A 367 14.71 20.21 24.14
C LYS A 367 13.70 20.50 23.03
N ALA A 368 14.18 21.11 21.94
CA ALA A 368 13.37 21.31 20.74
C ALA A 368 12.98 19.98 20.10
N ILE A 369 11.73 19.86 19.66
CA ILE A 369 11.22 18.65 19.01
C ILE A 369 11.22 18.89 17.50
N ASP A 370 12.26 18.42 16.83
CA ASP A 370 12.28 18.24 15.39
C ASP A 370 11.80 16.82 15.03
N TYR A 371 11.83 16.47 13.74
CA TYR A 371 11.41 15.13 13.30
C TYR A 371 12.27 14.01 13.90
N PRO A 372 13.62 14.08 13.86
CA PRO A 372 14.46 13.10 14.56
C PRO A 372 14.16 12.98 16.06
N GLU A 373 13.92 14.08 16.77
CA GLU A 373 13.55 14.00 18.18
C GLU A 373 12.20 13.30 18.36
N PHE A 374 11.20 13.60 17.53
CA PHE A 374 9.92 12.92 17.56
C PHE A 374 10.05 11.41 17.31
N THR A 375 10.80 11.02 16.28
CA THR A 375 10.99 9.60 15.95
C THR A 375 11.77 8.87 17.04
N ASN A 376 12.79 9.50 17.63
CA ASN A 376 13.60 8.90 18.70
C ASN A 376 12.92 8.86 20.08
N THR A 377 11.83 9.60 20.30
CA THR A 377 11.14 9.69 21.60
C THR A 377 9.70 9.18 21.52
N TYR A 378 8.74 10.06 21.20
CA TYR A 378 7.31 9.76 21.22
C TYR A 378 6.92 8.57 20.33
N PHE A 379 7.51 8.47 19.14
CA PHE A 379 7.29 7.31 18.26
C PHE A 379 7.88 6.04 18.87
N MET A 380 9.13 6.05 19.33
CA MET A 380 9.75 4.87 19.94
C MET A 380 9.02 4.38 21.20
N ASP A 381 8.47 5.28 22.00
CA ASP A 381 7.63 4.91 23.15
C ASP A 381 6.38 4.13 22.71
N CYS A 382 5.73 4.56 21.63
CA CYS A 382 4.60 3.85 21.04
C CYS A 382 5.04 2.52 20.39
N TRP A 383 6.14 2.52 19.66
CA TRP A 383 6.71 1.34 18.99
C TRP A 383 7.01 0.22 19.98
N ARG A 384 7.70 0.51 21.10
CA ARG A 384 8.04 -0.49 22.12
C ARG A 384 6.80 -1.15 22.73
N LYS A 385 5.74 -0.37 22.97
CA LYS A 385 4.47 -0.92 23.45
C LYS A 385 3.82 -1.84 22.39
N TYR A 386 3.86 -1.44 21.13
CA TYR A 386 3.31 -2.26 20.04
C TYR A 386 4.08 -3.56 19.83
N VAL A 387 5.42 -3.52 19.78
CA VAL A 387 6.29 -4.72 19.73
C VAL A 387 5.95 -5.67 20.88
N LYS A 388 5.82 -5.16 22.10
CA LYS A 388 5.47 -5.96 23.28
C LYS A 388 4.10 -6.62 23.14
N THR A 389 3.13 -5.92 22.53
CA THR A 389 1.78 -6.45 22.30
C THR A 389 1.80 -7.60 21.30
N CYS A 390 2.39 -7.39 20.12
CA CYS A 390 2.47 -8.41 19.08
C CYS A 390 3.26 -9.64 19.57
N ARG A 391 4.45 -9.44 20.15
CA ARG A 391 5.33 -10.55 20.61
C ARG A 391 4.90 -11.20 21.91
N GLY A 392 3.99 -10.58 22.66
CA GLY A 392 3.29 -11.24 23.74
C GLY A 392 2.45 -12.43 23.27
N ILE A 393 2.10 -12.44 21.98
CA ILE A 393 1.21 -13.42 21.34
C ILE A 393 1.99 -14.20 20.27
N HIS A 394 2.38 -13.54 19.18
CA HIS A 394 3.14 -14.12 18.06
C HIS A 394 4.64 -13.93 18.29
N LYS A 395 5.25 -14.80 19.10
CA LYS A 395 6.62 -14.64 19.64
C LYS A 395 7.71 -14.39 18.59
N ASP A 396 7.64 -15.10 17.46
CA ASP A 396 8.66 -15.09 16.40
C ASP A 396 8.29 -14.15 15.24
N CYS A 397 7.29 -13.28 15.39
CA CYS A 397 6.86 -12.39 14.32
C CYS A 397 7.96 -11.40 13.92
N ILE A 398 8.08 -11.16 12.60
CA ILE A 398 8.85 -10.04 12.09
C ILE A 398 8.10 -8.77 12.44
N MET A 399 8.76 -7.83 13.11
CA MET A 399 8.21 -6.50 13.37
C MET A 399 8.59 -5.59 12.21
N LEU A 400 7.60 -5.05 11.49
CA LEU A 400 7.83 -4.12 10.38
C LEU A 400 7.62 -2.68 10.90
N MET A 401 8.69 -1.90 10.93
CA MET A 401 8.71 -0.54 11.47
C MET A 401 8.34 0.48 10.40
N GLN A 402 7.06 0.85 10.36
CA GLN A 402 6.62 2.02 9.61
C GLN A 402 6.76 3.28 10.48
N PHE A 403 7.63 4.18 10.04
CA PHE A 403 7.87 5.48 10.66
C PHE A 403 7.21 6.59 9.81
N PRO A 404 7.14 7.85 10.29
CA PRO A 404 6.51 8.92 9.52
C PRO A 404 7.08 9.04 8.11
N THR A 405 6.21 9.22 7.12
CA THR A 405 6.59 9.13 5.70
C THR A 405 7.61 10.16 5.28
N LEU A 406 8.60 9.71 4.50
CA LEU A 406 9.74 10.51 4.03
C LEU A 406 10.60 11.17 5.14
N GLU A 407 10.34 10.87 6.43
CA GLU A 407 11.19 11.30 7.54
C GLU A 407 12.35 10.33 7.76
N LEU A 408 13.25 10.66 8.68
CA LEU A 408 14.35 9.76 9.03
C LEU A 408 13.86 8.69 10.04
N PRO A 409 14.15 7.38 9.81
CA PRO A 409 13.84 6.31 10.76
C PRO A 409 14.54 6.53 12.10
N PRO A 410 14.04 6.03 13.25
CA PRO A 410 14.68 6.28 14.54
C PRO A 410 16.12 5.73 14.60
N GLU A 411 16.97 6.37 15.40
CA GLU A 411 18.36 5.98 15.61
C GLU A 411 18.46 4.94 16.73
N ILE A 412 18.32 3.69 16.34
CA ILE A 412 18.27 2.53 17.24
C ILE A 412 19.42 1.55 17.02
N LYS A 413 20.24 1.72 15.98
CA LYS A 413 21.38 0.85 15.66
C LYS A 413 22.30 0.66 16.87
N GLY A 414 22.57 -0.59 17.22
CA GLY A 414 23.38 -1.00 18.37
C GLY A 414 22.73 -0.77 19.73
N THR A 415 21.46 -0.36 19.80
CA THR A 415 20.69 -0.25 21.04
C THR A 415 19.89 -1.54 21.30
N GLU A 416 19.16 -1.62 22.41
CA GLU A 416 18.25 -2.74 22.69
C GLU A 416 17.06 -2.82 21.72
N ASP A 417 16.73 -1.72 21.04
CA ASP A 417 15.70 -1.67 20.02
C ASP A 417 16.22 -2.11 18.62
N ASP A 418 17.54 -2.33 18.45
CA ASP A 418 18.15 -2.93 17.24
C ASP A 418 17.84 -4.43 17.20
N ASP A 419 16.60 -4.72 16.88
CA ASP A 419 16.02 -6.05 16.95
C ASP A 419 16.35 -6.89 15.71
N PRO A 420 17.00 -8.06 15.85
CA PRO A 420 17.40 -8.90 14.72
C PRO A 420 16.23 -9.48 13.91
N ASN A 421 14.99 -9.45 14.44
CA ASN A 421 13.79 -9.92 13.76
C ASN A 421 12.85 -8.76 13.39
N MET A 422 13.43 -7.70 12.81
CA MET A 422 12.74 -6.49 12.37
C MET A 422 13.06 -6.18 10.92
N ALA A 423 12.13 -5.52 10.22
CA ALA A 423 12.39 -4.81 8.97
C ALA A 423 11.97 -3.35 9.13
N PHE A 424 12.63 -2.41 8.46
CA PHE A 424 12.16 -1.02 8.39
C PHE A 424 11.44 -0.80 7.06
N THR A 425 10.34 -0.03 7.07
CA THR A 425 9.39 -0.05 5.97
C THR A 425 9.03 1.32 5.42
N PRO A 426 9.91 2.00 4.66
CA PRO A 426 9.57 3.30 4.10
C PRO A 426 8.42 3.20 3.06
N HIS A 427 7.75 4.32 2.82
CA HIS A 427 6.89 4.54 1.66
C HIS A 427 7.51 5.50 0.66
N TYR A 428 7.13 5.36 -0.61
CA TYR A 428 7.56 6.29 -1.65
C TYR A 428 6.54 6.39 -2.78
N TYR A 429 6.16 7.63 -3.11
CA TYR A 429 5.43 7.95 -4.32
C TYR A 429 6.17 9.04 -5.10
N ASP A 430 6.12 8.98 -6.43
CA ASP A 430 6.46 10.12 -7.27
C ASP A 430 5.43 11.23 -7.05
N GLY A 431 5.76 12.16 -6.14
CA GLY A 431 4.85 13.20 -5.71
C GLY A 431 4.35 14.11 -6.84
N ILE A 432 5.12 14.29 -7.92
CA ILE A 432 4.68 15.10 -9.07
C ILE A 432 3.58 14.35 -9.82
N THR A 433 3.82 13.10 -10.19
CA THR A 433 2.86 12.27 -10.91
C THR A 433 1.59 12.04 -10.07
N LEU A 434 1.73 11.74 -8.78
CA LEU A 434 0.60 11.51 -7.88
C LEU A 434 -0.29 12.75 -7.74
N MET A 435 0.32 13.92 -7.48
CA MET A 435 -0.43 15.15 -7.22
C MET A 435 -1.04 15.78 -8.47
N THR A 436 -0.37 15.66 -9.62
CA THR A 436 -0.86 16.22 -10.90
C THR A 436 -1.72 15.22 -11.69
N LYS A 437 -1.69 13.93 -11.32
CA LYS A 437 -2.27 12.82 -12.09
C LYS A 437 -1.84 12.86 -13.56
N HIS A 438 -0.54 13.10 -13.78
CA HIS A 438 0.07 13.19 -15.09
C HIS A 438 1.52 12.70 -15.04
N TRP A 439 1.87 11.76 -15.92
CA TRP A 439 3.26 11.33 -16.08
C TRP A 439 4.02 12.29 -17.00
N ASN A 440 5.08 12.90 -16.47
CA ASN A 440 5.95 13.78 -17.25
C ASN A 440 7.27 13.06 -17.61
N PRO A 441 7.47 12.64 -18.88
CA PRO A 441 8.68 11.95 -19.31
C PRO A 441 9.88 12.89 -19.50
N THR A 442 9.68 14.22 -19.42
CA THR A 442 10.70 15.22 -19.73
C THR A 442 11.47 15.64 -18.50
N TRP A 443 10.81 15.80 -17.35
CA TRP A 443 11.50 16.18 -16.12
C TRP A 443 10.81 15.67 -14.85
N ASN A 444 11.59 15.52 -13.78
CA ASN A 444 11.14 15.20 -12.42
C ASN A 444 12.09 15.83 -11.37
N VAL A 445 11.89 15.60 -10.08
CA VAL A 445 12.62 16.22 -8.96
C VAL A 445 13.11 15.16 -7.96
N ASP A 446 14.34 15.31 -7.47
CA ASP A 446 14.87 14.56 -6.32
C ASP A 446 14.29 15.12 -5.00
N VAL A 447 13.06 14.70 -4.67
CA VAL A 447 12.32 15.17 -3.49
C VAL A 447 13.04 14.77 -2.20
N VAL A 448 13.51 13.53 -2.08
CA VAL A 448 14.27 13.09 -0.90
C VAL A 448 15.53 13.95 -0.72
N GLY A 449 16.29 14.19 -1.80
CA GLY A 449 17.45 15.07 -1.74
C GLY A 449 17.12 16.51 -1.32
N VAL A 450 15.99 17.06 -1.75
CA VAL A 450 15.52 18.38 -1.28
C VAL A 450 15.20 18.35 0.22
N LEU A 451 14.45 17.35 0.68
CA LEU A 451 14.08 17.19 2.10
C LEU A 451 15.30 17.00 3.00
N ARG A 452 16.37 16.36 2.50
CA ARG A 452 17.64 16.18 3.21
C ARG A 452 18.62 17.34 3.06
N GLY A 453 18.24 18.43 2.38
CA GLY A 453 19.12 19.58 2.18
C GLY A 453 20.37 19.30 1.32
N LYS A 454 20.31 18.27 0.46
CA LYS A 454 21.40 17.86 -0.46
C LYS A 454 21.79 18.97 -1.46
N TYR A 455 20.88 19.89 -1.73
CA TYR A 455 21.04 20.96 -2.70
C TYR A 455 21.06 22.33 -2.03
N TRP A 456 22.01 23.18 -2.41
CA TRP A 456 22.04 24.58 -1.97
C TRP A 456 20.86 25.41 -2.51
N HIS A 457 20.22 24.95 -3.59
CA HIS A 457 18.99 25.51 -4.14
C HIS A 457 18.10 24.40 -4.76
N PRO A 458 16.78 24.35 -4.48
CA PRO A 458 15.89 23.28 -4.96
C PRO A 458 15.87 23.06 -6.47
N ALA A 459 16.12 24.11 -7.27
CA ALA A 459 16.20 23.99 -8.74
C ALA A 459 17.26 22.96 -9.22
N LEU A 460 18.28 22.66 -8.41
CA LEU A 460 19.30 21.66 -8.74
C LEU A 460 18.86 20.21 -8.49
N ALA A 461 17.71 20.03 -7.85
CA ALA A 461 17.06 18.74 -7.71
C ALA A 461 16.32 18.31 -8.99
N ILE A 462 16.13 19.20 -9.96
CA ILE A 462 15.46 18.89 -11.23
C ILE A 462 16.31 17.90 -12.03
N ARG A 463 15.65 16.92 -12.64
CA ARG A 463 16.22 15.89 -13.51
C ARG A 463 15.52 15.93 -14.84
N ILE A 464 16.28 15.96 -15.93
CA ILE A 464 15.77 16.15 -17.28
C ILE A 464 16.07 14.92 -18.12
N GLY A 465 15.05 14.38 -18.79
CA GLY A 465 15.10 13.19 -19.62
C GLY A 465 14.76 11.91 -18.87
N GLU A 466 14.07 11.00 -19.55
CA GLU A 466 13.56 9.73 -18.98
C GLU A 466 14.63 8.94 -18.22
N THR A 467 15.84 8.79 -18.78
CA THR A 467 16.95 8.10 -18.10
C THR A 467 17.33 8.77 -16.78
N ALA A 468 17.38 10.10 -16.73
CA ALA A 468 17.70 10.84 -15.51
C ALA A 468 16.57 10.73 -14.48
N ILE A 469 15.31 10.72 -14.92
CA ILE A 469 14.14 10.52 -14.06
C ILE A 469 14.18 9.13 -13.43
N ARG A 470 14.34 8.07 -14.24
CA ARG A 470 14.40 6.68 -13.76
C ARG A 470 15.55 6.46 -12.77
N ASN A 471 16.74 6.99 -13.06
CA ASN A 471 17.87 6.96 -12.13
C ASN A 471 17.58 7.77 -10.85
N CYS A 472 16.89 8.91 -10.94
CA CYS A 472 16.50 9.71 -9.79
C CYS A 472 15.55 8.96 -8.85
N LEU A 473 14.52 8.30 -9.39
CA LEU A 473 13.62 7.48 -8.59
C LEU A 473 14.40 6.35 -7.88
N ARG A 474 15.27 5.63 -8.61
CA ARG A 474 16.14 4.58 -8.06
C ARG A 474 17.02 5.11 -6.92
N ASP A 475 17.70 6.23 -7.15
CA ASP A 475 18.66 6.78 -6.20
C ASP A 475 17.97 7.31 -4.93
N GLN A 476 16.73 7.79 -5.04
CA GLN A 476 15.90 8.15 -3.89
C GLN A 476 15.55 6.92 -3.03
N LEU A 477 15.11 5.83 -3.66
CA LEU A 477 14.83 4.57 -2.94
C LEU A 477 16.10 3.98 -2.30
N ALA A 478 17.24 4.02 -3.01
CA ALA A 478 18.53 3.59 -2.46
C ALA A 478 18.96 4.47 -1.28
N THR A 479 18.66 5.77 -1.31
CA THR A 479 18.90 6.69 -0.18
C THR A 479 18.05 6.32 1.02
N LEU A 480 16.74 6.08 0.86
CA LEU A 480 15.86 5.65 1.95
C LEU A 480 16.33 4.33 2.58
N ARG A 481 16.75 3.37 1.76
CA ARG A 481 17.36 2.12 2.25
C ARG A 481 18.63 2.39 3.06
N GLN A 482 19.53 3.23 2.55
CA GLN A 482 20.79 3.54 3.25
C GLN A 482 20.53 4.25 4.58
N GLU A 483 19.59 5.20 4.63
CA GLU A 483 19.19 5.88 5.88
C GLU A 483 18.71 4.87 6.94
N GLY A 484 17.92 3.88 6.54
CA GLY A 484 17.51 2.81 7.43
C GLY A 484 18.67 1.93 7.92
N LEU A 485 19.61 1.56 7.05
CA LEU A 485 20.79 0.79 7.45
C LEU A 485 21.72 1.56 8.41
N ASP A 486 21.81 2.87 8.22
CA ASP A 486 22.63 3.75 9.03
C ASP A 486 22.02 3.96 10.42
N ARG A 487 20.69 4.13 10.51
CA ARG A 487 20.01 4.47 11.76
C ARG A 487 19.43 3.28 12.52
N THR A 488 18.99 2.22 11.84
CA THR A 488 18.28 1.08 12.48
C THR A 488 19.13 -0.17 12.64
N GLY A 489 20.20 -0.34 11.85
CA GLY A 489 21.01 -1.55 11.86
C GLY A 489 20.91 -2.33 10.56
N LYS A 490 21.48 -3.54 10.54
CA LYS A 490 21.54 -4.39 9.33
C LYS A 490 20.25 -5.18 9.17
N HIS A 491 19.17 -4.49 8.85
CA HIS A 491 17.83 -5.04 8.68
C HIS A 491 17.34 -4.95 7.23
N PRO A 492 16.43 -5.82 6.79
CA PRO A 492 15.78 -5.71 5.50
C PRO A 492 15.01 -4.38 5.36
N CYS A 493 15.09 -3.78 4.18
CA CYS A 493 14.24 -2.67 3.77
C CYS A 493 13.08 -3.20 2.91
N VAL A 494 11.85 -3.00 3.36
CA VAL A 494 10.65 -3.33 2.57
C VAL A 494 9.92 -2.05 2.21
N LEU A 495 9.88 -1.69 0.93
CA LEU A 495 9.08 -0.56 0.47
C LEU A 495 7.59 -0.94 0.50
N THR A 496 6.90 -0.70 1.60
CA THR A 496 5.55 -1.25 1.84
C THR A 496 4.44 -0.54 1.06
N GLU A 497 4.73 0.63 0.49
CA GLU A 497 3.89 1.29 -0.50
C GLU A 497 4.68 2.07 -1.55
N PHE A 498 4.26 1.89 -2.80
CA PHE A 498 4.56 2.72 -3.96
C PHE A 498 3.49 2.49 -5.02
N GLY A 499 3.30 3.42 -5.97
CA GLY A 499 2.28 3.25 -7.01
C GLY A 499 2.11 4.47 -7.91
N ILE A 500 1.12 4.39 -8.80
CA ILE A 500 0.75 5.45 -9.73
C ILE A 500 -0.77 5.61 -9.84
N PRO A 501 -1.30 6.83 -10.06
CA PRO A 501 -2.71 6.99 -10.37
C PRO A 501 -3.02 6.43 -11.76
N TYR A 502 -4.12 5.71 -11.92
CA TYR A 502 -4.61 5.19 -13.20
C TYR A 502 -5.52 6.18 -13.93
N ASP A 503 -6.17 7.10 -13.21
CA ASP A 503 -7.07 8.12 -13.76
C ASP A 503 -6.34 9.34 -14.34
N MET A 504 -5.11 9.15 -14.84
CA MET A 504 -4.28 10.20 -15.41
C MET A 504 -4.96 10.89 -16.59
N ASP A 505 -4.58 12.15 -16.81
CA ASP A 505 -5.03 12.95 -17.95
C ASP A 505 -6.57 12.98 -18.10
N ASP A 506 -7.25 13.13 -16.96
CA ASP A 506 -8.71 13.10 -16.84
C ASP A 506 -9.35 11.85 -17.45
N LYS A 507 -8.86 10.68 -16.99
CA LYS A 507 -9.38 9.35 -17.36
C LYS A 507 -9.25 9.08 -18.87
N LYS A 508 -8.23 9.63 -19.52
CA LYS A 508 -8.03 9.46 -20.98
C LYS A 508 -7.97 7.98 -21.38
N ALA A 509 -7.20 7.18 -20.64
CA ALA A 509 -7.02 5.76 -20.92
C ALA A 509 -8.34 4.97 -20.88
N TYR A 510 -9.31 5.38 -20.06
CA TYR A 510 -10.59 4.68 -19.91
C TYR A 510 -11.47 4.85 -21.16
N LYS A 511 -11.29 5.98 -21.86
CA LYS A 511 -12.00 6.31 -23.09
C LYS A 511 -11.33 5.71 -24.34
N THR A 512 -10.02 5.49 -24.30
CA THR A 512 -9.23 5.11 -25.47
C THR A 512 -8.70 3.68 -25.43
N GLY A 513 -8.65 3.06 -24.25
CA GLY A 513 -7.94 1.79 -24.00
C GLY A 513 -6.41 1.93 -23.99
N ASP A 514 -5.87 3.15 -24.18
CA ASP A 514 -4.44 3.42 -24.26
C ASP A 514 -3.88 3.81 -22.88
N TYR A 515 -3.19 2.86 -22.25
CA TYR A 515 -2.55 2.99 -20.95
C TYR A 515 -1.06 3.35 -21.04
N THR A 516 -0.55 3.83 -22.19
CA THR A 516 0.89 4.11 -22.39
C THR A 516 1.51 4.97 -21.28
N SER A 517 0.78 6.00 -20.82
CA SER A 517 1.25 6.92 -19.76
C SER A 517 1.44 6.19 -18.43
N GLN A 518 0.44 5.39 -18.05
CA GLN A 518 0.43 4.56 -16.85
C GLN A 518 1.51 3.48 -16.91
N SER A 519 1.66 2.80 -18.05
CA SER A 519 2.70 1.79 -18.25
C SER A 519 4.10 2.38 -18.14
N ALA A 520 4.34 3.56 -18.73
CA ALA A 520 5.63 4.25 -18.63
C ALA A 520 5.94 4.70 -17.20
N ALA A 521 4.96 5.28 -16.49
CA ALA A 521 5.13 5.70 -15.11
C ALA A 521 5.38 4.51 -14.18
N LEU A 522 4.64 3.42 -14.33
CA LEU A 522 4.78 2.23 -13.49
C LEU A 522 6.09 1.48 -13.79
N ASP A 523 6.51 1.39 -15.06
CA ASP A 523 7.82 0.81 -15.43
C ASP A 523 9.00 1.65 -14.93
N ALA A 524 8.84 2.98 -14.82
CA ALA A 524 9.83 3.84 -14.18
C ALA A 524 9.93 3.58 -12.66
N ASN A 525 8.80 3.38 -11.98
CA ASN A 525 8.75 3.02 -10.56
C ASN A 525 9.36 1.62 -10.32
N TYR A 526 9.00 0.61 -11.11
CA TYR A 526 9.60 -0.72 -10.97
C TYR A 526 11.09 -0.74 -11.29
N PHE A 527 11.56 0.03 -12.27
CA PHE A 527 13.00 0.20 -12.49
C PHE A 527 13.72 0.72 -11.24
N ALA A 528 13.09 1.65 -10.51
CA ALA A 528 13.64 2.17 -9.26
C ALA A 528 13.67 1.10 -8.17
N VAL A 529 12.58 0.35 -8.01
CA VAL A 529 12.48 -0.75 -7.02
C VAL A 529 13.53 -1.83 -7.29
N GLU A 530 13.59 -2.33 -8.52
CA GLU A 530 14.52 -3.39 -8.93
C GLU A 530 15.99 -2.95 -8.80
N GLY A 531 16.29 -1.68 -9.10
CA GLY A 531 17.65 -1.15 -9.10
C GLY A 531 18.14 -0.58 -7.76
N SER A 532 17.30 -0.46 -6.74
CA SER A 532 17.65 0.21 -5.46
C SER A 532 18.19 -0.74 -4.38
N GLY A 533 18.14 -2.05 -4.63
CA GLY A 533 18.66 -3.07 -3.70
C GLY A 533 17.75 -3.34 -2.50
N LEU A 534 16.47 -2.98 -2.58
CA LEU A 534 15.46 -3.29 -1.56
C LEU A 534 15.26 -4.80 -1.42
N GLU A 535 15.03 -5.26 -0.19
CA GLU A 535 14.77 -6.66 0.13
C GLU A 535 13.29 -7.05 -0.09
N GLY A 536 12.42 -6.06 -0.17
CA GLY A 536 11.02 -6.25 -0.56
C GLY A 536 10.34 -4.97 -1.02
N SER A 537 9.20 -5.13 -1.67
CA SER A 537 8.35 -4.02 -2.11
C SER A 537 6.89 -4.46 -2.22
N CYS A 538 5.94 -3.62 -1.83
CA CYS A 538 4.51 -3.86 -2.01
C CYS A 538 3.86 -2.74 -2.84
N LEU A 539 3.31 -3.11 -3.99
CA LEU A 539 2.60 -2.17 -4.86
C LEU A 539 1.28 -1.74 -4.23
N TRP A 540 0.95 -0.45 -4.32
CA TRP A 540 -0.34 0.12 -3.98
C TRP A 540 -1.16 0.28 -5.28
N VAL A 541 -2.33 -0.36 -5.45
CA VAL A 541 -3.07 -1.25 -4.53
C VAL A 541 -3.88 -2.30 -5.29
N TYR A 542 -4.36 -3.35 -4.60
CA TYR A 542 -5.45 -4.18 -5.09
C TYR A 542 -6.79 -3.69 -4.52
N CYS A 543 -7.73 -3.31 -5.39
CA CYS A 543 -9.11 -3.02 -5.00
C CYS A 543 -10.06 -3.90 -5.83
N ALA A 544 -10.80 -4.79 -5.15
CA ALA A 544 -11.62 -5.83 -5.77
C ALA A 544 -12.82 -5.26 -6.53
N ARG A 545 -13.34 -4.12 -6.06
CA ARG A 545 -14.55 -3.48 -6.60
C ARG A 545 -14.28 -2.28 -7.51
N ASN A 546 -13.01 -1.93 -7.75
CA ASN A 546 -12.64 -0.74 -8.51
C ASN A 546 -13.23 -0.72 -9.93
N ASP A 547 -13.69 0.46 -10.37
CA ASP A 547 -14.29 0.66 -11.70
C ASP A 547 -13.83 2.00 -12.34
N HIS A 548 -14.11 2.25 -13.61
CA HIS A 548 -13.67 3.50 -14.28
C HIS A 548 -14.43 4.75 -13.81
N TYR A 549 -15.62 4.57 -13.23
CA TYR A 549 -16.51 5.67 -12.89
C TYR A 549 -16.19 6.24 -11.51
N ARG A 550 -16.25 5.40 -10.48
CA ARG A 550 -15.97 5.68 -9.07
C ARG A 550 -14.53 5.40 -8.66
N SER A 551 -13.76 4.68 -9.48
CA SER A 551 -12.42 4.22 -9.11
C SER A 551 -12.48 3.37 -7.85
N ASP A 552 -11.67 3.62 -6.82
CA ASP A 552 -11.59 2.74 -5.65
C ASP A 552 -12.68 3.01 -4.58
N PHE A 553 -13.67 3.86 -4.92
CA PHE A 553 -14.76 4.28 -4.04
C PHE A 553 -14.34 5.11 -2.82
N TRP A 554 -13.06 5.50 -2.74
CA TRP A 554 -12.48 6.26 -1.63
C TRP A 554 -11.82 7.54 -2.13
N ASN A 555 -12.38 8.69 -1.73
CA ASN A 555 -11.86 10.03 -2.04
C ASN A 555 -11.62 10.34 -3.54
N GLY A 556 -12.18 9.54 -4.46
CA GLY A 556 -11.98 9.68 -5.90
C GLY A 556 -10.57 9.31 -6.36
N GLU A 557 -9.87 8.49 -5.58
CA GLU A 557 -8.57 7.95 -5.96
C GLU A 557 -8.70 6.75 -6.89
N ASP A 558 -7.65 6.54 -7.69
CA ASP A 558 -7.58 5.40 -8.57
C ASP A 558 -6.14 4.89 -8.66
N LEU A 559 -5.75 4.06 -7.71
CA LEU A 559 -4.41 3.47 -7.64
C LEU A 559 -4.45 1.95 -7.88
N SER A 560 -5.64 1.39 -8.10
CA SER A 560 -5.82 -0.05 -8.18
C SER A 560 -5.27 -0.62 -9.49
N ILE A 561 -4.49 -1.70 -9.40
CA ILE A 561 -4.04 -2.45 -10.59
C ILE A 561 -5.14 -3.27 -11.27
N VAL A 562 -6.34 -3.31 -10.69
CA VAL A 562 -7.51 -4.00 -11.25
C VAL A 562 -8.67 -3.03 -11.36
N SER A 563 -9.43 -3.16 -12.44
CA SER A 563 -10.76 -2.57 -12.63
C SER A 563 -11.68 -3.64 -13.21
N LEU A 564 -12.95 -3.62 -12.82
CA LEU A 564 -13.98 -4.49 -13.39
C LEU A 564 -14.28 -4.17 -14.87
N ASP A 565 -13.89 -2.98 -15.34
CA ASP A 565 -14.10 -2.52 -16.72
C ASP A 565 -12.94 -2.83 -17.67
N ASP A 566 -11.80 -3.30 -17.16
CA ASP A 566 -10.61 -3.63 -17.95
C ASP A 566 -10.50 -5.14 -18.24
N LYS A 567 -9.76 -5.49 -19.28
CA LYS A 567 -9.47 -6.89 -19.64
C LYS A 567 -8.20 -7.38 -18.92
N PRO A 568 -8.12 -8.66 -18.56
CA PRO A 568 -6.85 -9.28 -18.19
C PRO A 568 -5.93 -9.38 -19.43
N LEU A 569 -4.63 -9.50 -19.20
CA LEU A 569 -3.69 -9.83 -20.28
C LEU A 569 -4.09 -11.14 -20.99
N PRO A 570 -3.86 -11.27 -22.30
CA PRO A 570 -4.06 -12.52 -23.01
C PRO A 570 -3.18 -13.63 -22.40
N GLU A 571 -3.79 -14.77 -22.06
CA GLU A 571 -3.05 -15.99 -21.71
C GLU A 571 -2.53 -16.63 -23.01
N SER A 572 -1.29 -17.15 -23.02
CA SER A 572 -0.84 -17.94 -24.17
C SER A 572 -1.73 -19.17 -24.30
N PRO A 573 -2.06 -19.62 -25.52
CA PRO A 573 -2.77 -20.87 -25.69
C PRO A 573 -1.97 -21.97 -25.00
N LEU A 574 -2.59 -22.65 -24.03
CA LEU A 574 -2.01 -23.84 -23.41
C LEU A 574 -1.51 -24.74 -24.54
N PRO A 575 -0.28 -25.26 -24.48
CA PRO A 575 0.18 -26.19 -25.49
C PRO A 575 -0.84 -27.31 -25.60
N GLU A 576 -1.36 -27.55 -26.81
CA GLU A 576 -2.15 -28.73 -27.08
C GLU A 576 -1.34 -29.91 -26.57
N PHE A 577 -1.90 -30.65 -25.60
CA PHE A 577 -1.35 -31.92 -25.15
C PHE A 577 -1.32 -32.86 -26.37
N THR A 578 -0.23 -32.80 -27.13
CA THR A 578 0.15 -33.80 -28.10
C THR A 578 0.92 -34.84 -27.29
N PRO A 579 0.38 -36.04 -27.06
CA PRO A 579 1.15 -37.11 -26.44
C PRO A 579 2.18 -37.59 -27.47
N SER A 580 3.31 -36.88 -27.58
CA SER A 580 4.45 -37.33 -28.38
C SER A 580 5.74 -37.24 -27.58
N SER A 581 5.87 -38.17 -26.63
CA SER A 581 7.16 -38.75 -26.26
C SER A 581 7.07 -40.26 -26.37
N LEU A 582 6.88 -40.76 -27.60
CA LEU A 582 7.16 -42.15 -27.92
C LEU A 582 8.69 -42.34 -27.96
N ASN A 583 9.25 -42.66 -26.80
CA ASN A 583 10.47 -43.44 -26.74
C ASN A 583 10.21 -44.80 -27.38
N LEU A 584 11.07 -45.13 -28.33
CA LEU A 584 10.97 -46.24 -29.26
C LEU A 584 11.47 -47.55 -28.61
N VAL A 585 10.60 -48.38 -28.03
CA VAL A 585 10.86 -49.82 -27.81
C VAL A 585 9.56 -50.65 -27.92
N LYS A 586 9.51 -51.54 -28.92
CA LYS A 586 8.53 -52.63 -29.09
C LYS A 586 8.62 -53.57 -27.86
N THR A 587 7.56 -54.18 -27.31
CA THR A 587 6.82 -55.33 -27.88
C THR A 587 5.62 -55.74 -26.98
N ALA A 588 4.49 -56.10 -27.62
CA ALA A 588 3.47 -57.13 -27.32
C ALA A 588 2.59 -57.16 -26.03
N THR A 589 1.26 -56.95 -26.26
CA THR A 589 0.03 -57.70 -25.80
C THR A 589 -0.18 -57.96 -24.29
N THR A 590 -1.35 -57.81 -23.63
CA THR A 590 -2.77 -58.11 -23.99
C THR A 590 -3.73 -57.66 -22.85
N ASN A 591 -4.96 -57.26 -23.22
CA ASN A 591 -6.28 -57.33 -22.54
C ASN A 591 -6.43 -57.36 -21.00
N ALA A 592 -7.29 -56.49 -20.45
CA ALA A 592 -8.69 -56.81 -20.02
C ALA A 592 -9.19 -55.95 -18.85
N ASN A 593 -10.48 -55.61 -18.92
CA ASN A 593 -11.30 -54.84 -17.98
C ASN A 593 -11.35 -55.41 -16.54
N ALA A 594 -11.48 -54.53 -15.54
CA ALA A 594 -12.50 -54.61 -14.49
C ALA A 594 -12.47 -53.38 -13.55
N SER A 595 -13.68 -52.93 -13.22
CA SER A 595 -14.05 -51.85 -12.30
C SER A 595 -14.05 -52.27 -10.83
N LYS A 596 -13.76 -51.33 -9.90
CA LYS A 596 -14.62 -50.97 -8.73
C LYS A 596 -13.92 -50.01 -7.74
N ASP A 597 -14.56 -48.87 -7.55
CA ASP A 597 -14.85 -48.11 -6.31
C ASP A 597 -13.91 -48.21 -5.09
N VAL A 598 -13.26 -47.09 -4.76
CA VAL A 598 -13.15 -46.55 -3.39
C VAL A 598 -13.16 -45.01 -3.49
N ALA A 599 -14.03 -44.38 -2.70
CA ALA A 599 -14.16 -42.93 -2.59
C ALA A 599 -12.94 -42.32 -1.88
N ASP A 600 -12.36 -41.28 -2.49
CA ASP A 600 -11.35 -40.43 -1.85
C ASP A 600 -11.55 -38.98 -2.34
N ASP A 601 -11.78 -38.09 -1.39
CA ASP A 601 -12.27 -36.72 -1.57
C ASP A 601 -11.10 -35.76 -1.84
N ARG A 602 -10.31 -36.06 -2.89
CA ARG A 602 -9.13 -35.29 -3.33
C ARG A 602 -8.93 -35.27 -4.85
N ASN A 603 -10.00 -35.29 -5.63
CA ASN A 603 -9.89 -35.23 -7.08
C ASN A 603 -10.31 -33.87 -7.63
N VAL A 604 -9.32 -33.15 -8.16
CA VAL A 604 -9.51 -32.04 -9.08
C VAL A 604 -10.22 -32.58 -10.33
N THR A 605 -11.50 -32.23 -10.51
CA THR A 605 -12.27 -32.61 -11.70
C THR A 605 -12.10 -31.57 -12.81
N PRO A 606 -12.21 -31.97 -14.10
CA PRO A 606 -12.24 -31.04 -15.23
C PRO A 606 -13.35 -29.99 -15.13
N GLU A 607 -14.41 -30.23 -14.35
CA GLU A 607 -15.46 -29.25 -14.04
C GLU A 607 -14.97 -28.13 -13.11
N ASN A 608 -14.12 -28.42 -12.13
CA ASN A 608 -13.46 -27.38 -11.33
C ASN A 608 -12.46 -26.58 -12.16
N LEU A 609 -11.73 -27.23 -13.07
CA LEU A 609 -10.82 -26.56 -14.00
C LEU A 609 -11.56 -25.64 -14.98
N LYS A 610 -12.71 -26.08 -15.51
CA LYS A 610 -13.58 -25.24 -16.36
C LYS A 610 -14.18 -24.07 -15.61
N ARG A 611 -14.48 -24.22 -14.31
CA ARG A 611 -14.99 -23.12 -13.46
C ARG A 611 -13.93 -22.04 -13.22
N THR A 612 -12.64 -22.40 -13.23
CA THR A 612 -11.51 -21.45 -13.17
C THR A 612 -11.24 -20.77 -14.52
N LEU A 613 -11.69 -21.37 -15.63
CA LEU A 613 -11.49 -20.89 -17.01
C LEU A 613 -12.68 -20.11 -17.58
N THR A 614 -13.84 -20.14 -16.93
CA THR A 614 -14.95 -19.24 -17.25
C THR A 614 -14.93 -18.05 -16.30
N ASN A 615 -15.10 -16.83 -16.83
CA ASN A 615 -15.45 -15.66 -16.02
C ASN A 615 -16.51 -16.09 -15.00
N PRO A 616 -16.24 -16.03 -13.69
CA PRO A 616 -17.29 -16.22 -12.72
C PRO A 616 -18.39 -15.23 -13.06
N SER A 617 -19.63 -15.70 -13.00
CA SER A 617 -20.80 -14.84 -12.89
C SER A 617 -20.69 -14.12 -11.55
N ILE A 618 -19.78 -13.15 -11.45
CA ILE A 618 -19.89 -12.10 -10.46
C ILE A 618 -21.27 -11.51 -10.74
N SER A 619 -22.12 -11.46 -9.72
CA SER A 619 -23.30 -10.59 -9.74
C SER A 619 -22.82 -9.11 -9.72
N SER A 620 -21.93 -8.73 -10.61
CA SER A 620 -21.53 -7.36 -10.90
C SER A 620 -22.20 -7.04 -12.22
N ALA A 621 -23.43 -6.52 -12.14
CA ALA A 621 -23.94 -5.77 -13.26
C ALA A 621 -22.86 -4.74 -13.67
N PRO A 622 -22.51 -4.62 -14.97
CA PRO A 622 -21.65 -3.54 -15.44
C PRO A 622 -22.10 -2.23 -14.84
N SER A 623 -21.15 -1.37 -14.44
CA SER A 623 -21.44 -0.10 -13.78
C SER A 623 -22.60 0.62 -14.47
N ALA A 624 -23.71 0.75 -13.75
CA ALA A 624 -24.82 1.56 -14.22
C ALA A 624 -24.38 3.03 -14.15
N LYS A 625 -23.95 3.56 -15.30
CA LYS A 625 -23.86 4.98 -15.71
C LYS A 625 -22.44 5.56 -15.89
N ASN A 626 -21.82 5.31 -17.04
CA ASN A 626 -21.41 6.30 -18.05
C ASN A 626 -20.75 5.54 -19.22
N PRO A 627 -21.49 5.22 -20.30
CA PRO A 627 -20.99 4.35 -21.37
C PRO A 627 -19.66 4.83 -21.96
N GLU A 628 -19.44 6.15 -22.04
CA GLU A 628 -18.24 6.73 -22.63
C GLU A 628 -16.93 6.28 -21.95
N LEU A 629 -16.96 5.96 -20.65
CA LEU A 629 -15.76 5.55 -19.89
C LEU A 629 -15.44 4.06 -20.00
N THR A 630 -16.36 3.24 -20.49
CA THR A 630 -16.21 1.77 -20.55
C THR A 630 -16.27 1.24 -21.99
N ASN A 631 -16.37 2.13 -22.98
CA ASN A 631 -16.51 1.76 -24.39
C ASN A 631 -15.20 1.27 -25.04
N ALA A 632 -14.04 1.46 -24.38
CA ALA A 632 -12.74 1.04 -24.89
C ALA A 632 -11.90 0.36 -23.78
N PRO A 633 -12.23 -0.88 -23.40
CA PRO A 633 -11.51 -1.59 -22.34
C PRO A 633 -10.04 -1.83 -22.73
N GLY A 634 -9.11 -1.50 -21.82
CA GLY A 634 -7.69 -1.76 -21.98
C GLY A 634 -7.20 -2.88 -21.04
N TYR A 635 -5.89 -2.93 -20.80
CA TYR A 635 -5.27 -3.92 -19.90
C TYR A 635 -4.73 -3.32 -18.60
N ARG A 636 -5.08 -2.07 -18.30
CA ARG A 636 -4.68 -1.37 -17.07
C ARG A 636 -3.17 -1.39 -16.79
N ALA A 637 -2.36 -1.20 -17.83
CA ALA A 637 -0.90 -1.26 -17.75
C ALA A 637 -0.34 -2.58 -17.15
N ALA A 638 -1.06 -3.70 -17.31
CA ALA A 638 -0.67 -4.99 -16.74
C ALA A 638 0.70 -5.49 -17.22
N GLU A 639 1.12 -5.14 -18.44
CA GLU A 639 2.47 -5.44 -18.93
C GLU A 639 3.57 -4.79 -18.06
N ALA A 640 3.26 -3.70 -17.35
CA ALA A 640 4.23 -3.02 -16.50
C ALA A 640 4.33 -3.65 -15.12
N PHE A 641 3.26 -4.27 -14.60
CA PHE A 641 3.26 -4.92 -13.28
C PHE A 641 3.26 -6.44 -13.30
N VAL A 642 3.14 -7.12 -14.44
CA VAL A 642 3.34 -8.56 -14.55
C VAL A 642 4.80 -8.81 -14.93
N ARG A 643 5.69 -8.91 -13.94
CA ARG A 643 7.15 -8.85 -14.16
C ARG A 643 7.86 -10.13 -13.70
N PRO A 644 8.99 -10.51 -14.33
CA PRO A 644 9.84 -11.58 -13.83
C PRO A 644 10.43 -11.20 -12.46
N THR A 645 10.61 -12.19 -11.59
CA THR A 645 11.06 -11.93 -10.21
C THR A 645 11.92 -13.07 -9.69
N PRO A 646 13.13 -12.81 -9.17
CA PRO A 646 13.96 -13.84 -8.55
C PRO A 646 13.40 -14.16 -7.15
N THR A 647 12.31 -14.92 -7.10
CA THR A 647 11.53 -15.17 -5.87
C THR A 647 12.37 -15.79 -4.77
N VAL A 648 13.31 -16.68 -5.12
CA VAL A 648 14.25 -17.30 -4.18
C VAL A 648 15.62 -17.45 -4.85
N VAL A 649 16.71 -17.03 -4.20
CA VAL A 649 18.07 -17.00 -4.77
C VAL A 649 19.07 -17.76 -3.90
N ASN A 650 19.80 -18.71 -4.50
CA ASN A 650 20.89 -19.39 -3.83
C ASN A 650 22.15 -18.50 -3.83
N GLY A 651 22.38 -17.79 -2.73
CA GLY A 651 23.40 -16.75 -2.62
C GLY A 651 22.78 -15.38 -2.35
N ASP A 652 23.53 -14.32 -2.66
CA ASP A 652 23.08 -12.95 -2.50
C ASP A 652 22.92 -12.26 -3.86
N ILE A 653 21.84 -11.50 -4.04
CA ILE A 653 21.60 -10.71 -5.26
C ILE A 653 22.60 -9.55 -5.32
N VAL A 654 23.34 -9.47 -6.42
CA VAL A 654 24.23 -8.35 -6.74
C VAL A 654 23.49 -7.28 -7.54
N SER A 655 22.65 -7.72 -8.49
CA SER A 655 21.77 -6.84 -9.27
C SER A 655 20.65 -7.64 -9.89
N SER A 656 19.45 -7.05 -10.00
CA SER A 656 18.31 -7.61 -10.71
C SER A 656 17.60 -6.49 -11.47
N GLY A 657 17.02 -6.78 -12.64
CA GLY A 657 16.23 -5.80 -13.35
C GLY A 657 15.52 -6.36 -14.58
N PHE A 658 14.34 -5.82 -14.85
CA PHE A 658 13.56 -6.10 -16.05
C PHE A 658 13.46 -4.86 -16.92
N ASN A 659 13.95 -4.98 -18.16
CA ASN A 659 13.73 -3.98 -19.19
C ASN A 659 12.49 -4.34 -19.99
N LEU A 660 11.37 -3.70 -19.67
CA LEU A 660 10.08 -3.94 -20.34
C LEU A 660 10.17 -3.69 -21.85
N ARG A 661 10.82 -2.59 -22.27
CA ARG A 661 10.91 -2.21 -23.69
C ARG A 661 11.69 -3.22 -24.53
N GLN A 662 12.74 -3.81 -23.97
CA GLN A 662 13.55 -4.83 -24.64
C GLN A 662 13.07 -6.25 -24.34
N CYS A 663 12.10 -6.41 -23.43
CA CYS A 663 11.68 -7.69 -22.87
C CYS A 663 12.86 -8.55 -22.39
N THR A 664 13.80 -7.95 -21.64
CA THR A 664 14.98 -8.66 -21.11
C THR A 664 15.04 -8.59 -19.60
N PHE A 665 15.19 -9.74 -18.94
CA PHE A 665 15.45 -9.85 -17.50
C PHE A 665 16.90 -10.23 -17.26
N GLU A 666 17.57 -9.52 -16.37
CA GLU A 666 18.96 -9.80 -15.97
C GLU A 666 19.06 -9.95 -14.46
N LEU A 667 19.75 -11.00 -14.02
CA LEU A 667 20.04 -11.30 -12.62
C LEU A 667 21.53 -11.61 -12.47
N LYS A 668 22.17 -10.99 -11.48
CA LYS A 668 23.51 -11.34 -11.02
C LYS A 668 23.45 -11.75 -9.56
N VAL A 669 24.09 -12.86 -9.24
CA VAL A 669 24.14 -13.43 -7.90
C VAL A 669 25.58 -13.65 -7.49
N LYS A 670 25.85 -13.56 -6.19
CA LYS A 670 27.11 -13.97 -5.59
C LYS A 670 26.83 -15.14 -4.66
N ALA A 671 27.24 -16.33 -5.10
CA ALA A 671 26.98 -17.57 -4.40
C ALA A 671 28.23 -18.02 -3.62
N PRO A 672 28.15 -18.24 -2.30
CA PRO A 672 29.30 -18.72 -1.53
C PRO A 672 29.65 -20.19 -1.84
N LYS A 673 28.70 -20.94 -2.43
CA LYS A 673 28.82 -22.36 -2.80
C LYS A 673 27.96 -22.62 -4.05
N PRO A 674 28.18 -23.74 -4.78
CA PRO A 674 27.28 -24.13 -5.86
C PRO A 674 25.85 -24.40 -5.35
N ALA A 675 24.85 -24.08 -6.17
CA ALA A 675 23.45 -24.36 -5.84
C ALA A 675 23.24 -25.89 -5.80
N PRO A 676 22.77 -26.47 -4.67
CA PRO A 676 22.51 -27.90 -4.57
C PRO A 676 21.24 -28.27 -5.36
N ASP A 677 21.08 -29.57 -5.68
CA ASP A 677 19.99 -30.03 -6.53
C ASP A 677 18.60 -29.70 -5.94
N GLU A 678 18.46 -29.76 -4.62
CA GLU A 678 17.22 -29.50 -3.87
C GLU A 678 16.90 -28.01 -3.65
N ALA A 679 17.87 -27.11 -3.81
CA ALA A 679 17.70 -25.69 -3.50
C ALA A 679 18.28 -24.76 -4.59
N PRO A 680 17.77 -24.85 -5.84
CA PRO A 680 18.15 -23.93 -6.91
C PRO A 680 17.68 -22.50 -6.64
N THR A 681 18.25 -21.56 -7.41
CA THR A 681 17.65 -20.23 -7.62
C THR A 681 16.37 -20.41 -8.44
N VAL A 682 15.29 -19.73 -8.06
CA VAL A 682 13.97 -19.78 -8.68
C VAL A 682 13.55 -18.37 -9.09
N VAL A 683 13.14 -18.23 -10.35
CA VAL A 683 12.64 -16.99 -10.92
C VAL A 683 11.20 -17.23 -11.38
N PHE A 684 10.24 -16.48 -10.84
CA PHE A 684 8.92 -16.37 -11.46
C PHE A 684 9.08 -15.72 -12.82
N LEU A 685 8.55 -16.36 -13.87
CA LEU A 685 8.76 -15.92 -15.25
C LEU A 685 7.41 -15.80 -15.96
N PRO A 686 6.85 -14.58 -16.11
CA PRO A 686 5.53 -14.39 -16.66
C PRO A 686 5.49 -14.81 -18.13
N ASP A 687 4.63 -15.77 -18.43
CA ASP A 687 4.46 -16.35 -19.76
C ASP A 687 4.09 -15.29 -20.82
N TYR A 688 3.34 -14.25 -20.45
CA TYR A 688 3.02 -13.13 -21.34
C TYR A 688 4.26 -12.47 -21.97
N HIS A 689 5.33 -12.29 -21.20
CA HIS A 689 6.59 -11.70 -21.65
C HIS A 689 7.57 -12.75 -22.17
N PHE A 690 7.56 -13.94 -21.56
CA PHE A 690 8.52 -15.00 -21.83
C PHE A 690 7.78 -16.32 -22.10
N PRO A 691 7.08 -16.45 -23.24
CA PRO A 691 6.46 -17.72 -23.60
C PRO A 691 7.55 -18.79 -23.69
N LYS A 692 7.28 -19.99 -23.16
CA LYS A 692 8.27 -21.07 -23.06
C LYS A 692 9.03 -21.33 -24.38
N ASP A 693 8.31 -21.32 -25.49
CA ASP A 693 8.86 -21.62 -26.82
C ASP A 693 9.43 -20.38 -27.55
N GLN A 694 9.33 -19.20 -26.95
CA GLN A 694 9.74 -17.90 -27.52
C GLN A 694 10.63 -17.10 -26.57
N CYS A 695 11.30 -17.76 -25.63
CA CYS A 695 12.29 -17.14 -24.75
C CYS A 695 13.67 -17.78 -24.88
N GLU A 696 14.71 -16.97 -24.77
CA GLU A 696 16.11 -17.38 -24.78
C GLU A 696 16.70 -17.20 -23.37
N VAL A 697 17.29 -18.26 -22.83
CA VAL A 697 17.93 -18.24 -21.51
C VAL A 697 19.44 -18.41 -21.67
N ALA A 698 20.20 -17.42 -21.20
CA ALA A 698 21.66 -17.46 -21.14
C ALA A 698 22.11 -17.43 -19.68
N VAL A 699 22.89 -18.44 -19.29
CA VAL A 699 23.50 -18.53 -17.95
C VAL A 699 25.01 -18.61 -18.07
N SER A 700 25.70 -17.99 -17.11
CA SER A 700 27.17 -18.04 -16.99
C SER A 700 27.71 -19.42 -16.60
N SER A 701 26.93 -20.20 -15.84
CA SER A 701 27.33 -21.55 -15.43
C SER A 701 26.12 -22.43 -15.11
N GLY A 702 26.39 -23.73 -15.02
CA GLY A 702 25.45 -24.72 -14.51
C GLY A 702 24.34 -25.10 -15.48
N LYS A 703 23.19 -25.50 -14.93
CA LYS A 703 22.00 -25.94 -15.70
C LYS A 703 20.79 -25.10 -15.30
N TRP A 704 19.83 -24.96 -16.21
CA TRP A 704 18.55 -24.33 -15.95
C TRP A 704 17.40 -25.18 -16.50
N GLU A 705 16.21 -24.97 -15.96
CA GLU A 705 14.98 -25.64 -16.39
C GLU A 705 13.81 -24.64 -16.34
N LEU A 706 12.96 -24.66 -17.36
CA LEU A 706 11.66 -23.99 -17.35
C LEU A 706 10.57 -25.00 -16.98
N SER A 707 9.94 -24.80 -15.82
CA SER A 707 8.85 -25.62 -15.33
C SER A 707 7.56 -24.83 -15.28
N THR A 708 6.46 -25.54 -15.48
CA THR A 708 5.11 -25.06 -15.23
C THR A 708 4.49 -25.98 -14.20
N ASP A 709 3.97 -25.43 -13.12
CA ASP A 709 3.35 -26.20 -12.05
C ASP A 709 2.18 -25.41 -11.46
N ASP A 710 1.31 -26.09 -10.72
CA ASP A 710 0.08 -25.57 -10.12
C ASP A 710 0.06 -25.71 -8.58
N ASP A 711 1.25 -25.82 -7.97
CA ASP A 711 1.42 -26.08 -6.55
C ASP A 711 0.91 -24.96 -5.62
N GLU A 712 0.86 -23.74 -6.15
CA GLU A 712 0.40 -22.51 -5.49
C GLU A 712 -1.02 -22.12 -5.95
N GLY A 713 -1.90 -23.10 -6.19
CA GLY A 713 -3.32 -22.89 -6.47
C GLY A 713 -3.65 -22.31 -7.85
N THR A 714 -2.63 -22.04 -8.67
CA THR A 714 -2.76 -21.64 -10.08
C THR A 714 -1.53 -22.07 -10.85
N THR A 715 -1.67 -22.27 -12.16
CA THR A 715 -0.57 -22.57 -13.07
C THR A 715 0.40 -21.39 -13.16
N LEU A 716 1.67 -21.61 -12.84
CA LEU A 716 2.74 -20.62 -12.88
C LEU A 716 3.95 -21.16 -13.65
N GLN A 717 4.57 -20.32 -14.47
CA GLN A 717 5.85 -20.62 -15.10
C GLN A 717 7.00 -20.11 -14.22
N ARG A 718 7.97 -20.99 -13.96
CA ARG A 718 9.16 -20.69 -13.18
C ARG A 718 10.41 -21.18 -13.89
N LEU A 719 11.49 -20.41 -13.77
CA LEU A 719 12.82 -20.85 -14.15
C LEU A 719 13.59 -21.29 -12.90
N LYS A 720 14.13 -22.51 -12.92
CA LYS A 720 15.05 -23.02 -11.90
C LYS A 720 16.48 -22.97 -12.46
N TRP A 721 17.43 -22.50 -11.66
CA TRP A 721 18.82 -22.35 -12.04
C TRP A 721 19.77 -22.89 -10.97
N TRP A 722 20.58 -23.88 -11.35
CA TRP A 722 21.62 -24.48 -10.53
C TRP A 722 22.98 -23.99 -11.02
N HIS A 723 23.51 -22.95 -10.40
CA HIS A 723 24.78 -22.32 -10.78
C HIS A 723 25.96 -22.73 -9.90
N ALA A 724 27.17 -22.45 -10.39
CA ALA A 724 28.40 -22.63 -9.62
C ALA A 724 28.53 -21.57 -8.50
N GLU A 725 29.58 -21.70 -7.68
CA GLU A 725 29.98 -20.68 -6.70
C GLU A 725 30.58 -19.43 -7.38
N GLY A 726 30.70 -18.34 -6.63
CA GLY A 726 31.22 -17.06 -7.10
C GLY A 726 30.15 -16.15 -7.71
N GLU A 727 30.58 -15.18 -8.51
CA GLU A 727 29.66 -14.29 -9.23
C GLU A 727 29.13 -14.98 -10.48
N GLN A 728 27.82 -15.06 -10.60
CA GLN A 728 27.11 -15.73 -11.68
C GLN A 728 26.04 -14.80 -12.25
N SER A 729 25.85 -14.86 -13.57
CA SER A 729 24.80 -14.13 -14.28
C SER A 729 23.80 -15.06 -14.98
N LEU A 730 22.55 -14.59 -15.01
CA LEU A 730 21.42 -15.11 -15.76
C LEU A 730 20.85 -13.95 -16.59
N LYS A 731 20.60 -14.20 -17.87
CA LYS A 731 19.86 -13.30 -18.76
C LYS A 731 18.77 -14.09 -19.47
N ILE A 732 17.56 -13.52 -19.48
CA ILE A 732 16.42 -14.08 -20.20
C ILE A 732 15.92 -13.03 -21.18
N SER A 733 15.83 -13.38 -22.46
CA SER A 733 15.26 -12.53 -23.52
C SER A 733 13.90 -13.11 -23.93
N GLY A 734 12.86 -12.30 -23.87
CA GLY A 734 11.48 -12.68 -24.20
C GLY A 734 10.98 -12.03 -25.49
N GLN A 735 9.67 -12.04 -25.66
CA GLN A 735 9.02 -11.47 -26.83
C GLN A 735 8.91 -9.95 -26.69
N VAL A 736 9.54 -9.21 -27.59
CA VAL A 736 9.36 -7.76 -27.70
C VAL A 736 7.99 -7.49 -28.31
N ARG A 737 7.09 -6.88 -27.53
CA ARG A 737 5.76 -6.50 -27.98
C ARG A 737 5.68 -4.99 -28.15
N LYS A 738 4.90 -4.52 -29.13
CA LYS A 738 4.40 -3.14 -29.08
C LYS A 738 3.31 -3.12 -28.02
N HIS A 739 3.50 -2.31 -27.00
CA HIS A 739 2.50 -2.14 -25.94
C HIS A 739 1.57 -0.98 -26.31
N ASN A 740 0.30 -1.07 -25.89
CA ASN A 740 -0.68 0.04 -25.87
C ASN A 740 -1.20 0.56 -27.24
N GLY A 741 -1.48 -0.32 -28.20
CA GLY A 741 -2.29 0.02 -29.39
C GLY A 741 -3.81 -0.03 -29.12
N PRO A 742 -4.64 0.79 -29.80
CA PRO A 742 -6.09 0.62 -29.76
C PRO A 742 -6.49 -0.77 -30.28
N VAL A 743 -7.51 -1.36 -29.66
CA VAL A 743 -8.00 -2.71 -29.97
C VAL A 743 -8.18 -2.91 -31.48
N GLY A 744 -7.54 -3.95 -32.03
CA GLY A 744 -7.58 -4.32 -33.45
C GLY A 744 -6.24 -4.18 -34.18
N SER A 745 -5.30 -3.34 -33.69
CA SER A 745 -4.00 -3.17 -34.34
C SER A 745 -3.08 -4.38 -34.20
N ASP A 746 -3.17 -5.11 -33.08
CA ASP A 746 -2.24 -6.22 -32.79
C ASP A 746 -2.71 -7.56 -33.39
N GLU A 747 -4.03 -7.76 -33.54
CA GLU A 747 -4.56 -8.88 -34.33
C GLU A 747 -4.31 -8.66 -35.83
N GLU A 748 -4.45 -7.42 -36.33
CA GLU A 748 -4.03 -7.08 -37.70
C GLU A 748 -2.51 -7.13 -37.88
N ALA A 749 -1.71 -6.70 -36.90
CA ALA A 749 -0.24 -6.79 -36.98
C ALA A 749 0.25 -8.23 -36.89
N GLY A 750 -0.31 -9.05 -36.01
CA GLY A 750 0.01 -10.48 -35.92
C GLY A 750 -0.43 -11.25 -37.17
N TYR A 751 -1.59 -10.91 -37.74
CA TYR A 751 -2.05 -11.46 -39.02
C TYR A 751 -1.19 -10.99 -40.20
N LEU A 752 -0.80 -9.70 -40.25
CA LEU A 752 0.10 -9.16 -41.26
C LEU A 752 1.53 -9.71 -41.16
N GLU A 753 2.07 -9.89 -39.95
CA GLU A 753 3.39 -10.50 -39.73
C GLU A 753 3.36 -12.00 -40.05
N GLN A 754 2.29 -12.73 -39.71
CA GLN A 754 2.10 -14.12 -40.16
C GLN A 754 1.95 -14.22 -41.69
N CYS A 755 1.23 -13.30 -42.32
CA CYS A 755 1.15 -13.22 -43.77
C CYS A 755 2.50 -12.86 -44.41
N GLN A 756 3.31 -11.99 -43.79
CA GLN A 756 4.64 -11.61 -44.28
C GLN A 756 5.68 -12.72 -44.09
N GLN A 757 5.57 -13.53 -43.04
CA GLN A 757 6.42 -14.72 -42.87
C GLN A 757 6.00 -15.89 -43.77
N GLY A 758 4.71 -15.99 -44.13
CA GLY A 758 4.20 -16.98 -45.09
C GLY A 758 4.51 -16.65 -46.56
N TYR A 759 4.64 -15.37 -46.90
CA TYR A 759 5.01 -14.89 -48.24
C TYR A 759 6.35 -14.18 -48.18
N GLY A 760 7.46 -14.93 -48.35
CA GLY A 760 8.83 -14.43 -48.28
C GLY A 760 9.17 -13.27 -49.22
N TYR A 761 8.76 -12.05 -48.85
CA TYR A 761 9.08 -10.81 -49.55
C TYR A 761 10.03 -9.98 -48.68
N ASN A 762 11.29 -9.99 -49.11
CA ASN A 762 12.39 -9.25 -48.51
C ASN A 762 12.49 -7.88 -49.22
N PHE A 763 11.94 -6.81 -48.64
CA PHE A 763 12.15 -5.45 -49.14
C PHE A 763 13.37 -4.81 -48.46
N ALA A 764 14.55 -5.29 -48.85
CA ALA A 764 15.83 -4.67 -48.50
C ALA A 764 16.74 -4.59 -49.73
N SER A 765 16.28 -3.91 -50.79
CA SER A 765 17.17 -3.25 -51.78
C SER A 765 16.35 -2.49 -52.81
N CYS A 766 16.23 -1.17 -52.66
CA CYS A 766 15.98 -0.27 -53.79
C CYS A 766 16.47 1.14 -53.44
N SER A 767 17.76 1.35 -53.62
CA SER A 767 18.35 2.65 -53.87
C SER A 767 18.59 2.78 -55.38
N VAL A 768 17.90 3.66 -56.11
CA VAL A 768 18.41 4.38 -57.29
C VAL A 768 17.56 5.64 -57.53
N MET A 769 18.27 6.79 -57.55
CA MET A 769 17.97 8.16 -58.02
C MET A 769 16.85 8.97 -57.39
#